data_AF-A0A7S0JU14-F1
#
_entry.id   AF-A0A7S0JU14-F1
#
_cell.length_a   1.000
_cell.length_b   1.000
_cell.length_c   1.000
_cell.angle_alpha   90.00
_cell.angle_beta   90.00
_cell.angle_gamma   90.00
#
_symmetry.space_group_name_H-M   'P 1'
#
loop_
_entity.id
_entity.type
_entity.pdbx_description
1 polymer ?
#
loop_
_entity_poly.entity_id
_entity_poly.type
_entity_poly.pdbx_seq_one_letter_code
_entity_poly.pdbx_strand_id
1 'polypeptide(L)'
;MALAVAGMAGHGVSPLEAWLAMVQHSWLQVLVLVNKDTRSSSSSVAASEAVSFLQLLTVPIAVALELARRFPGASVQSTLPELLFGLSVVNPDSVKQVFGETVFLVLFAVALLSVTSFVVMAVVVAVTVASKAAKHSPYLLRTLRATAKLSSTSLFLPWTSMLLQALGCDQGVWWGGAGVECYGPLHISIAVVVLLLLPFFVGASLSVASVYIDRVPTSSQLDARTHGRADVLLLVIKMALTATLTYGTSTAPEWVLVGVLVVSGGLWLVLFLTMVPFAHLVMNAAHVGMASSFLWASLCAAIVWASEGSQDVGLLVLLGTPVAGLLGFASAYMHFYRTLAIRDPYTISSMWMVVLWTRERLRAARAAKRRRESAGSSGEVRAEAPPSAQAGKWGIKPSSEGETWFSVLEASAVSGIEALEDLFASVGIAHSIASTFYKSTVQLSHYKERQALTTARTLSRAFDIDFFFFQGLEDMQSGADSVKGDPSKRSMSVVDRVLFDQHKVTALEAQADCYAVHVMLMKHVSGRTMDVGFLHAELGAKLDDAMRRAAKAFDAMLRISPESPEALAYAADFQLQLAGNTTAAADLLQRAQRVEENNRRIKERRIATLAFNARADDDLSPSDDQNAAFIISTDRASLGEITSVNTAAVRIFGSSNMVGSNINVIIPRPVSDIHDSLLATFSQTGTSKFLDSTRVLVAQHSAGYLFPARFRILETPPSADDMRPRLTGLIAPLIADESFLIVGDESFDFSILSVCLKTAATLQRPVDALSDQGVPAAMVFPELFGSAGQGGVVDGAFPVPGAGQGNLVHGRSMRRAESNASSAFGGPEGVARRRQGHSVRPGSARSAAGTVLPGAQGDDTATVSGEGRSSHPHSGLPLF
;
A
#
# COMPACT_ATOMS: atom_id res chain seq x y z
N MET A 1 -3.89 1.18 -30.39
CA MET A 1 -2.42 1.07 -30.54
C MET A 1 -1.81 2.33 -31.15
N ALA A 2 -1.96 2.62 -32.44
CA ALA A 2 -1.29 3.76 -33.09
C ALA A 2 -1.47 5.13 -32.37
N LEU A 3 -2.70 5.47 -31.96
CA LEU A 3 -3.00 6.74 -31.25
C LEU A 3 -2.31 6.87 -29.88
N ALA A 4 -2.07 5.77 -29.16
CA ALA A 4 -1.37 5.81 -27.87
C ALA A 4 0.14 6.03 -28.04
N VAL A 5 0.73 5.46 -29.11
CA VAL A 5 2.12 5.72 -29.50
C VAL A 5 2.28 7.16 -30.02
N ALA A 6 1.31 7.67 -30.77
CA ALA A 6 1.30 9.06 -31.25
C ALA A 6 1.23 10.09 -30.10
N GLY A 7 0.43 9.84 -29.07
CA GLY A 7 0.35 10.71 -27.90
C GLY A 7 1.67 10.83 -27.12
N MET A 8 2.44 9.74 -27.02
CA MET A 8 3.75 9.74 -26.34
C MET A 8 4.89 10.31 -27.20
N ALA A 9 4.76 10.28 -28.53
CA ALA A 9 5.73 10.91 -29.44
C ALA A 9 5.82 12.44 -29.26
N GLY A 10 4.79 13.07 -28.69
CA GLY A 10 4.78 14.50 -28.34
C GLY A 10 5.77 14.91 -27.24
N HIS A 11 6.50 13.98 -26.62
CA HIS A 11 7.50 14.25 -25.58
C HIS A 11 8.92 13.78 -25.95
N GLY A 12 9.20 13.55 -27.24
CA GLY A 12 10.55 13.18 -27.71
C GLY A 12 10.99 11.75 -27.36
N VAL A 13 10.10 10.95 -26.76
CA VAL A 13 10.31 9.53 -26.47
C VAL A 13 10.23 8.73 -27.77
N SER A 14 11.16 7.78 -27.97
CA SER A 14 11.14 6.98 -29.20
C SER A 14 9.91 6.05 -29.26
N PRO A 15 9.42 5.67 -30.45
CA PRO A 15 8.29 4.75 -30.59
C PRO A 15 8.53 3.40 -29.91
N LEU A 16 9.80 2.98 -29.82
CA LEU A 16 10.23 1.74 -29.18
C LEU A 16 10.18 1.83 -27.64
N GLU A 17 10.62 2.95 -27.06
CA GLU A 17 10.49 3.19 -25.61
C GLU A 17 9.03 3.30 -25.18
N ALA A 18 8.19 4.01 -25.96
CA ALA A 18 6.75 4.10 -25.71
C ALA A 18 6.07 2.71 -25.79
N TRP A 19 6.50 1.86 -26.73
CA TRP A 19 6.01 0.48 -26.83
C TRP A 19 6.48 -0.40 -25.65
N LEU A 20 7.77 -0.32 -25.27
CA LEU A 20 8.31 -1.06 -24.12
C LEU A 20 7.63 -0.66 -22.81
N ALA A 21 7.42 0.65 -22.58
CA ALA A 21 6.69 1.15 -21.41
C ALA A 21 5.24 0.65 -21.37
N MET A 22 4.56 0.60 -22.53
CA MET A 22 3.21 0.03 -22.64
C MET A 22 3.19 -1.47 -22.31
N VAL A 23 4.16 -2.25 -22.81
CA VAL A 23 4.28 -3.69 -22.51
C VAL A 23 4.57 -3.91 -21.03
N GLN A 24 5.51 -3.15 -20.44
CA GLN A 24 5.83 -3.23 -19.01
C GLN A 24 4.61 -2.91 -18.15
N HIS A 25 3.90 -1.80 -18.42
CA HIS A 25 2.70 -1.40 -17.67
C HIS A 25 1.60 -2.46 -17.76
N SER A 26 1.35 -2.99 -18.96
CA SER A 26 0.37 -4.06 -19.18
C SER A 26 0.74 -5.34 -18.40
N TRP A 27 2.03 -5.67 -18.33
CA TRP A 27 2.52 -6.82 -17.55
C TRP A 27 2.37 -6.63 -16.04
N LEU A 28 2.68 -5.43 -15.53
CA LEU A 28 2.47 -5.08 -14.11
C LEU A 28 0.98 -5.22 -13.74
N GLN A 29 0.06 -4.74 -14.60
CA GLN A 29 -1.38 -4.91 -14.40
C GLN A 29 -1.84 -6.38 -14.43
N VAL A 30 -1.29 -7.21 -15.33
CA VAL A 30 -1.54 -8.67 -15.29
C VAL A 30 -1.12 -9.24 -13.93
N LEU A 31 0.05 -8.87 -13.43
CA LEU A 31 0.55 -9.34 -12.13
C LEU A 31 -0.32 -8.86 -10.96
N VAL A 32 -0.87 -7.63 -10.96
CA VAL A 32 -1.79 -7.19 -9.90
C VAL A 32 -3.10 -7.98 -9.95
N LEU A 33 -3.69 -8.17 -11.14
CA LEU A 33 -4.90 -8.97 -11.34
C LEU A 33 -4.70 -10.43 -10.90
N VAL A 34 -3.52 -10.99 -11.12
CA VAL A 34 -3.12 -12.33 -10.66
C VAL A 34 -2.96 -12.34 -9.12
N ASN A 35 -2.27 -11.37 -8.53
CA ASN A 35 -1.97 -11.31 -7.08
C ASN A 35 -3.18 -11.04 -6.16
N LYS A 36 -4.36 -10.72 -6.70
CA LYS A 36 -5.50 -10.22 -5.91
C LYS A 36 -6.17 -11.25 -4.96
N ASP A 37 -5.93 -12.56 -5.12
CA ASP A 37 -6.42 -13.60 -4.19
C ASP A 37 -5.41 -14.77 -4.04
N THR A 38 -4.48 -14.69 -3.07
CA THR A 38 -3.42 -15.69 -2.87
C THR A 38 -3.72 -16.76 -1.80
N ARG A 39 -4.99 -16.99 -1.45
CA ARG A 39 -5.36 -17.96 -0.41
C ARG A 39 -4.99 -19.39 -0.79
N SER A 40 -4.05 -19.98 -0.06
CA SER A 40 -3.59 -21.37 -0.21
C SER A 40 -3.88 -22.20 1.04
N SER A 41 -3.98 -23.52 0.89
CA SER A 41 -4.02 -24.42 2.05
C SER A 41 -2.60 -24.75 2.50
N SER A 42 -2.35 -24.70 3.80
CA SER A 42 -1.03 -24.99 4.40
C SER A 42 -0.45 -26.36 3.96
N SER A 43 -1.32 -27.36 3.76
CA SER A 43 -0.93 -28.68 3.24
C SER A 43 -0.47 -28.64 1.78
N SER A 44 -1.13 -27.85 0.91
CA SER A 44 -0.71 -27.70 -0.49
C SER A 44 0.66 -27.03 -0.63
N VAL A 45 0.94 -26.03 0.23
CA VAL A 45 2.24 -25.35 0.28
C VAL A 45 3.34 -26.32 0.72
N ALA A 46 3.13 -27.01 1.84
CA ALA A 46 4.10 -27.97 2.35
C ALA A 46 4.38 -29.12 1.35
N ALA A 47 3.34 -29.62 0.66
CA ALA A 47 3.49 -30.64 -0.38
C ALA A 47 4.26 -30.11 -1.61
N SER A 48 3.98 -28.89 -2.08
CA SER A 48 4.67 -28.30 -3.24
C SER A 48 6.16 -28.04 -2.97
N GLU A 49 6.50 -27.50 -1.80
CA GLU A 49 7.90 -27.29 -1.39
C GLU A 49 8.62 -28.64 -1.18
N ALA A 50 7.96 -29.64 -0.57
CA ALA A 50 8.53 -30.98 -0.41
C ALA A 50 8.80 -31.67 -1.77
N VAL A 51 7.88 -31.56 -2.74
CA VAL A 51 8.09 -32.04 -4.12
C VAL A 51 9.27 -31.33 -4.77
N SER A 52 9.40 -30.00 -4.60
CA SER A 52 10.52 -29.24 -5.16
C SER A 52 11.87 -29.56 -4.50
N PHE A 53 11.87 -29.92 -3.21
CA PHE A 53 13.06 -30.43 -2.52
C PHE A 53 13.44 -31.83 -2.98
N LEU A 54 12.49 -32.76 -3.11
CA LEU A 54 12.76 -34.11 -3.61
C LEU A 54 13.30 -34.09 -5.04
N GLN A 55 12.75 -33.21 -5.91
CA GLN A 55 13.32 -32.90 -7.23
C GLN A 55 14.80 -32.51 -7.14
N LEU A 56 15.11 -31.49 -6.33
CA LEU A 56 16.49 -31.03 -6.13
C LEU A 56 17.40 -32.10 -5.54
N LEU A 57 16.90 -32.96 -4.66
CA LEU A 57 17.72 -34.01 -4.05
C LEU A 57 18.18 -35.06 -5.07
N THR A 58 17.41 -35.33 -6.13
CA THR A 58 17.82 -36.25 -7.21
C THR A 58 19.10 -35.81 -7.93
N VAL A 59 19.38 -34.50 -7.98
CA VAL A 59 20.49 -33.89 -8.72
C VAL A 59 21.86 -34.39 -8.25
N PRO A 60 22.28 -34.22 -6.97
CA PRO A 60 23.56 -34.74 -6.50
C PRO A 60 23.62 -36.27 -6.49
N ILE A 61 22.49 -36.97 -6.33
CA ILE A 61 22.44 -38.45 -6.37
C ILE A 61 22.76 -38.96 -7.79
N ALA A 62 22.16 -38.35 -8.82
CA ALA A 62 22.40 -38.68 -10.22
C ALA A 62 23.86 -38.41 -10.62
N VAL A 63 24.42 -37.27 -10.19
CA VAL A 63 25.84 -36.94 -10.45
C VAL A 63 26.78 -37.90 -9.73
N ALA A 64 26.51 -38.27 -8.47
CA ALA A 64 27.33 -39.25 -7.75
C ALA A 64 27.37 -40.61 -8.47
N LEU A 65 26.23 -41.08 -8.99
CA LEU A 65 26.17 -42.32 -9.76
C LEU A 65 26.90 -42.21 -11.10
N GLU A 66 26.80 -41.08 -11.80
CA GLU A 66 27.47 -40.87 -13.09
C GLU A 66 28.99 -40.72 -12.93
N LEU A 67 29.45 -40.03 -11.89
CA LEU A 67 30.88 -39.98 -11.52
C LEU A 67 31.43 -41.40 -11.27
N ALA A 68 30.72 -42.23 -10.52
CA ALA A 68 31.13 -43.61 -10.26
C ALA A 68 31.21 -44.46 -11.54
N ARG A 69 30.45 -44.16 -12.60
CA ARG A 69 30.52 -44.86 -13.89
C ARG A 69 31.73 -44.47 -14.74
N ARG A 70 32.26 -43.24 -14.58
CA ARG A 70 33.40 -42.74 -15.36
C ARG A 70 34.73 -43.39 -14.96
N PHE A 71 34.87 -43.82 -13.70
CA PHE A 71 36.10 -44.43 -13.19
C PHE A 71 36.15 -45.96 -13.44
N PRO A 72 37.09 -46.47 -14.25
CA PRO A 72 37.24 -47.91 -14.45
C PRO A 72 37.77 -48.59 -13.17
N GLY A 73 36.93 -49.40 -12.53
CA GLY A 73 37.25 -50.09 -11.28
C GLY A 73 36.57 -49.53 -10.02
N ALA A 74 35.66 -48.56 -10.17
CA ALA A 74 34.84 -48.06 -9.06
C ALA A 74 34.03 -49.16 -8.35
N SER A 75 33.74 -48.95 -7.07
CA SER A 75 32.87 -49.84 -6.30
C SER A 75 31.42 -49.77 -6.82
N VAL A 76 30.76 -50.93 -6.84
CA VAL A 76 29.36 -51.02 -7.25
C VAL A 76 28.49 -50.25 -6.26
N GLN A 77 27.98 -49.10 -6.69
CA GLN A 77 27.07 -48.27 -5.90
C GLN A 77 25.72 -48.99 -5.77
N SER A 78 25.55 -49.71 -4.66
CA SER A 78 24.43 -50.64 -4.46
C SER A 78 23.09 -49.93 -4.24
N THR A 79 23.11 -48.84 -3.47
CA THR A 79 21.90 -48.19 -2.94
C THR A 79 21.52 -46.89 -3.66
N LEU A 80 22.45 -46.24 -4.39
CA LEU A 80 22.13 -45.04 -5.19
C LEU A 80 21.10 -45.30 -6.31
N PRO A 81 21.14 -46.43 -7.06
CA PRO A 81 20.16 -46.71 -8.11
C PRO A 81 18.75 -46.93 -7.55
N GLU A 82 18.61 -47.64 -6.43
CA GLU A 82 17.32 -47.85 -5.75
C GLU A 82 16.73 -46.53 -5.23
N LEU A 83 17.58 -45.66 -4.68
CA LEU A 83 17.19 -44.33 -4.22
C LEU A 83 16.70 -43.43 -5.37
N LEU A 84 17.40 -43.45 -6.52
CA LEU A 84 16.95 -42.75 -7.73
C LEU A 84 15.66 -43.33 -8.30
N PHE A 85 15.50 -44.66 -8.28
CA PHE A 85 14.26 -45.31 -8.71
C PHE A 85 13.08 -44.87 -7.84
N GLY A 86 13.24 -44.83 -6.51
CA GLY A 86 12.22 -44.32 -5.59
C GLY A 86 11.88 -42.83 -5.80
N LEU A 87 12.82 -42.03 -6.29
CA LEU A 87 12.63 -40.60 -6.59
C LEU A 87 12.23 -40.33 -8.05
N SER A 88 12.15 -41.35 -8.91
CA SER A 88 11.87 -41.21 -10.35
C SER A 88 10.50 -40.63 -10.68
N VAL A 89 9.53 -40.74 -9.75
CA VAL A 89 8.21 -40.11 -9.85
C VAL A 89 8.30 -38.58 -9.87
N VAL A 90 9.38 -38.02 -9.31
CA VAL A 90 9.54 -36.58 -9.09
C VAL A 90 10.52 -35.92 -10.08
N ASN A 91 11.44 -36.69 -10.68
CA ASN A 91 12.39 -36.21 -11.71
C ASN A 91 12.07 -36.84 -13.08
N PRO A 92 11.75 -36.04 -14.12
CA PRO A 92 11.38 -36.56 -15.44
C PRO A 92 12.54 -37.20 -16.21
N ASP A 93 13.80 -36.91 -15.86
CA ASP A 93 14.98 -37.50 -16.50
C ASP A 93 15.04 -39.02 -16.22
N SER A 94 14.65 -39.41 -15.01
CA SER A 94 14.50 -40.81 -14.59
C SER A 94 13.30 -41.49 -15.26
N VAL A 95 12.28 -40.74 -15.67
CA VAL A 95 11.06 -41.31 -16.27
C VAL A 95 11.36 -42.03 -17.59
N LYS A 96 12.28 -41.50 -18.41
CA LYS A 96 12.69 -42.20 -19.65
C LYS A 96 13.28 -43.59 -19.37
N GLN A 97 14.11 -43.70 -18.33
CA GLN A 97 14.78 -44.96 -17.96
C GLN A 97 13.81 -45.97 -17.34
N VAL A 98 12.80 -45.51 -16.59
CA VAL A 98 11.87 -46.37 -15.84
C VAL A 98 10.60 -46.74 -16.62
N PHE A 99 10.03 -45.80 -17.37
CA PHE A 99 8.72 -45.94 -18.04
C PHE A 99 8.82 -46.00 -19.57
N GLY A 100 10.03 -45.86 -20.13
CA GLY A 100 10.28 -45.95 -21.57
C GLY A 100 10.01 -44.65 -22.35
N GLU A 101 10.35 -44.69 -23.63
CA GLU A 101 10.43 -43.49 -24.47
C GLU A 101 9.06 -42.92 -24.85
N THR A 102 8.03 -43.77 -24.95
CA THR A 102 6.65 -43.34 -25.25
C THR A 102 6.06 -42.46 -24.14
N VAL A 103 6.29 -42.81 -22.88
CA VAL A 103 5.83 -42.02 -21.72
C VAL A 103 6.58 -40.69 -21.64
N PHE A 104 7.89 -40.70 -21.94
CA PHE A 104 8.70 -39.49 -22.05
C PHE A 104 8.17 -38.53 -23.13
N LEU A 105 7.87 -39.02 -24.34
CA LEU A 105 7.28 -38.19 -25.41
C LEU A 105 5.93 -37.56 -25.01
N VAL A 106 5.07 -38.32 -24.32
CA VAL A 106 3.78 -37.80 -23.82
C VAL A 106 4.01 -36.69 -22.79
N LEU A 107 4.95 -36.87 -21.85
CA LEU A 107 5.28 -35.84 -20.86
C LEU A 107 5.93 -34.61 -21.50
N PHE A 108 6.78 -34.78 -22.53
CA PHE A 108 7.33 -33.66 -23.29
C PHE A 108 6.24 -32.87 -24.03
N ALA A 109 5.29 -33.55 -24.67
CA ALA A 109 4.14 -32.90 -25.29
C ALA A 109 3.26 -32.15 -24.27
N VAL A 110 3.03 -32.74 -23.09
CA VAL A 110 2.32 -32.07 -21.98
C VAL A 110 3.11 -30.84 -21.47
N ALA A 111 4.43 -30.94 -21.33
CA ALA A 111 5.28 -29.81 -20.95
C ALA A 111 5.13 -28.66 -21.97
N LEU A 112 5.31 -28.95 -23.26
CA LEU A 112 5.21 -27.97 -24.35
C LEU A 112 3.81 -27.33 -24.42
N LEU A 113 2.74 -28.12 -24.31
CA LEU A 113 1.36 -27.62 -24.28
C LEU A 113 1.07 -26.76 -23.03
N SER A 114 1.60 -27.15 -21.85
CA SER A 114 1.39 -26.38 -20.62
C SER A 114 2.12 -25.04 -20.65
N VAL A 115 3.35 -25.02 -21.18
CA VAL A 115 4.17 -23.80 -21.31
C VAL A 115 3.58 -22.87 -22.35
N THR A 116 3.23 -23.36 -23.55
CA THR A 116 2.54 -22.55 -24.58
C THR A 116 1.22 -21.99 -24.07
N SER A 117 0.40 -22.79 -23.39
CA SER A 117 -0.86 -22.34 -22.77
C SER A 117 -0.62 -21.20 -21.76
N PHE A 118 0.39 -21.35 -20.88
CA PHE A 118 0.75 -20.31 -19.91
C PHE A 118 1.21 -19.01 -20.60
N VAL A 119 2.08 -19.08 -21.63
CA VAL A 119 2.52 -17.94 -22.43
C VAL A 119 1.33 -17.25 -23.12
N VAL A 120 0.48 -18.01 -23.80
CA VAL A 120 -0.69 -17.47 -24.51
C VAL A 120 -1.68 -16.82 -23.55
N MET A 121 -1.98 -17.45 -22.41
CA MET A 121 -2.87 -16.87 -21.39
C MET A 121 -2.31 -15.55 -20.82
N ALA A 122 -1.00 -15.50 -20.53
CA ALA A 122 -0.31 -14.30 -20.07
C ALA A 122 -0.43 -13.16 -21.12
N VAL A 123 -0.16 -13.44 -22.39
CA VAL A 123 -0.25 -12.47 -23.49
C VAL A 123 -1.69 -12.00 -23.73
N VAL A 124 -2.68 -12.90 -23.72
CA VAL A 124 -4.10 -12.54 -23.90
C VAL A 124 -4.60 -11.64 -22.77
N VAL A 125 -4.22 -11.89 -21.52
CA VAL A 125 -4.56 -10.99 -20.42
C VAL A 125 -3.86 -9.64 -20.61
N ALA A 126 -2.57 -9.61 -20.96
CA ALA A 126 -1.85 -8.34 -21.20
C ALA A 126 -2.48 -7.50 -22.33
N VAL A 127 -2.85 -8.12 -23.46
CA VAL A 127 -3.49 -7.43 -24.60
C VAL A 127 -4.90 -6.94 -24.27
N THR A 128 -5.70 -7.73 -23.54
CA THR A 128 -7.05 -7.31 -23.13
C THR A 128 -7.01 -6.15 -22.12
N VAL A 129 -6.00 -6.12 -21.23
CA VAL A 129 -5.72 -4.98 -20.34
C VAL A 129 -5.28 -3.75 -21.15
N ALA A 130 -4.25 -3.89 -22.01
CA ALA A 130 -3.69 -2.80 -22.80
C ALA A 130 -4.71 -2.11 -23.74
N SER A 131 -5.67 -2.88 -24.25
CA SER A 131 -6.74 -2.37 -25.12
C SER A 131 -7.86 -1.63 -24.38
N LYS A 132 -7.83 -1.56 -23.04
CA LYS A 132 -8.91 -1.03 -22.17
C LYS A 132 -10.28 -1.70 -22.46
N ALA A 133 -10.28 -2.92 -23.01
CA ALA A 133 -11.47 -3.64 -23.39
C ALA A 133 -12.19 -4.19 -22.15
N ALA A 134 -13.52 -4.11 -22.13
CA ALA A 134 -14.29 -4.41 -20.92
C ALA A 134 -14.39 -5.92 -20.63
N LYS A 135 -14.11 -6.28 -19.38
CA LYS A 135 -14.31 -7.60 -18.72
C LYS A 135 -13.41 -8.75 -19.21
N HIS A 136 -12.38 -9.06 -18.41
CA HIS A 136 -11.68 -10.34 -18.47
C HIS A 136 -12.58 -11.49 -17.99
N SER A 137 -12.41 -12.68 -18.57
CA SER A 137 -13.09 -13.88 -18.08
C SER A 137 -12.56 -14.28 -16.69
N PRO A 138 -13.43 -14.50 -15.68
CA PRO A 138 -12.98 -14.91 -14.34
C PRO A 138 -12.36 -16.31 -14.36
N TYR A 139 -12.71 -17.15 -15.33
CA TYR A 139 -12.10 -18.47 -15.50
C TYR A 139 -10.65 -18.36 -15.98
N LEU A 140 -10.38 -17.48 -16.96
CA LEU A 140 -9.03 -17.24 -17.50
C LEU A 140 -8.07 -16.72 -16.42
N LEU A 141 -8.54 -15.81 -15.55
CA LEU A 141 -7.73 -15.31 -14.44
C LEU A 141 -7.47 -16.38 -13.37
N ARG A 142 -8.47 -17.23 -13.07
CA ARG A 142 -8.30 -18.34 -12.11
C ARG A 142 -7.31 -19.40 -12.62
N THR A 143 -7.40 -19.78 -13.89
CA THR A 143 -6.44 -20.73 -14.48
C THR A 143 -5.04 -20.11 -14.53
N LEU A 144 -4.89 -18.83 -14.91
CA LEU A 144 -3.59 -18.15 -14.95
C LEU A 144 -2.94 -18.07 -13.57
N ARG A 145 -3.70 -17.77 -12.51
CA ARG A 145 -3.19 -17.80 -11.12
C ARG A 145 -2.68 -19.18 -10.71
N ALA A 146 -3.43 -20.23 -11.04
CA ALA A 146 -3.06 -21.60 -10.70
C ALA A 146 -1.80 -22.08 -11.47
N THR A 147 -1.74 -21.82 -12.78
CA THR A 147 -0.58 -22.18 -13.60
C THR A 147 0.66 -21.36 -13.24
N ALA A 148 0.52 -20.06 -12.99
CA ALA A 148 1.60 -19.20 -12.52
C ALA A 148 2.21 -19.70 -11.20
N LYS A 149 1.38 -20.08 -10.23
CA LYS A 149 1.88 -20.60 -8.93
C LYS A 149 2.62 -21.93 -9.08
N LEU A 150 2.12 -22.83 -9.91
CA LEU A 150 2.75 -24.14 -10.15
C LEU A 150 4.04 -24.00 -10.97
N SER A 151 4.07 -23.14 -11.99
CA SER A 151 5.23 -22.93 -12.87
C SER A 151 6.41 -22.25 -12.17
N SER A 152 6.17 -21.42 -11.15
CA SER A 152 7.22 -20.82 -10.32
C SER A 152 7.67 -21.68 -9.12
N THR A 153 7.03 -22.83 -8.88
CA THR A 153 7.34 -23.73 -7.74
C THR A 153 7.74 -25.13 -8.20
N SER A 154 6.81 -26.10 -8.20
CA SER A 154 7.09 -27.53 -8.40
C SER A 154 7.10 -27.98 -9.86
N LEU A 155 6.56 -27.19 -10.79
CA LEU A 155 6.65 -27.46 -12.23
C LEU A 155 7.84 -26.78 -12.92
N PHE A 156 8.55 -25.88 -12.25
CA PHE A 156 9.70 -25.18 -12.83
C PHE A 156 10.77 -26.17 -13.30
N LEU A 157 11.29 -26.99 -12.38
CA LEU A 157 12.35 -27.97 -12.63
C LEU A 157 12.01 -29.01 -13.71
N PRO A 158 10.84 -29.71 -13.67
CA PRO A 158 10.56 -30.69 -14.70
C PRO A 158 10.37 -30.06 -16.07
N TRP A 159 9.71 -28.90 -16.18
CA TRP A 159 9.51 -28.26 -17.48
C TRP A 159 10.77 -27.62 -18.05
N THR A 160 11.64 -27.02 -17.23
CA THR A 160 12.96 -26.58 -17.73
C THR A 160 13.82 -27.76 -18.16
N SER A 161 13.84 -28.89 -17.43
CA SER A 161 14.61 -30.07 -17.84
C SER A 161 14.12 -30.65 -19.17
N MET A 162 12.80 -30.86 -19.32
CA MET A 162 12.21 -31.37 -20.57
C MET A 162 12.45 -30.44 -21.77
N LEU A 163 12.34 -29.12 -21.59
CA LEU A 163 12.62 -28.17 -22.66
C LEU A 163 14.11 -28.11 -23.01
N LEU A 164 15.02 -28.15 -22.02
CA LEU A 164 16.46 -28.16 -22.29
C LEU A 164 16.88 -29.44 -23.02
N GLN A 165 16.36 -30.61 -22.64
CA GLN A 165 16.66 -31.87 -23.32
C GLN A 165 16.26 -31.86 -24.80
N ALA A 166 15.18 -31.15 -25.17
CA ALA A 166 14.76 -31.00 -26.56
C ALA A 166 15.66 -30.10 -27.43
N LEU A 167 16.64 -29.43 -26.84
CA LEU A 167 17.70 -28.70 -27.57
C LEU A 167 19.00 -29.52 -27.69
N GLY A 168 19.12 -30.62 -26.96
CA GLY A 168 20.28 -31.52 -27.00
C GLY A 168 20.19 -32.57 -28.12
N CYS A 169 21.36 -33.00 -28.59
CA CYS A 169 21.51 -34.17 -29.45
C CYS A 169 22.74 -34.97 -29.00
N ASP A 170 22.61 -36.29 -28.95
CA ASP A 170 23.73 -37.22 -28.81
C ASP A 170 23.57 -38.37 -29.83
N GLN A 171 24.69 -38.84 -30.38
CA GLN A 171 24.80 -39.94 -31.36
C GLN A 171 23.84 -39.90 -32.58
N GLY A 172 23.48 -38.70 -33.05
CA GLY A 172 22.82 -38.50 -34.36
C GLY A 172 21.32 -38.82 -34.44
N VAL A 173 20.74 -39.44 -33.40
CA VAL A 173 19.30 -39.68 -33.27
C VAL A 173 18.77 -38.87 -32.09
N TRP A 174 17.67 -38.14 -32.29
CA TRP A 174 17.07 -37.33 -31.25
C TRP A 174 16.54 -38.18 -30.07
N TRP A 175 16.70 -37.65 -28.87
CA TRP A 175 16.42 -38.34 -27.62
C TRP A 175 14.91 -38.48 -27.36
N GLY A 176 14.31 -39.57 -27.83
CA GLY A 176 12.90 -39.86 -27.55
C GLY A 176 12.28 -41.07 -28.27
N GLY A 177 13.07 -42.03 -28.76
CA GLY A 177 12.56 -43.26 -29.40
C GLY A 177 11.82 -43.10 -30.74
N ALA A 178 11.52 -41.87 -31.16
CA ALA A 178 10.77 -41.57 -32.37
C ALA A 178 11.59 -41.72 -33.68
N GLY A 179 12.86 -42.13 -33.61
CA GLY A 179 13.75 -42.28 -34.78
C GLY A 179 14.03 -40.97 -35.53
N VAL A 180 13.81 -39.81 -34.91
CA VAL A 180 13.97 -38.50 -35.54
C VAL A 180 15.47 -38.19 -35.67
N GLU A 181 15.93 -37.93 -36.89
CA GLU A 181 17.32 -37.55 -37.14
C GLU A 181 17.69 -36.23 -36.44
N CYS A 182 18.83 -36.21 -35.76
CA CYS A 182 19.35 -34.97 -35.18
C CYS A 182 19.59 -33.91 -36.25
N TYR A 183 19.14 -32.69 -35.97
CA TYR A 183 19.17 -31.56 -36.91
C TYR A 183 18.39 -31.81 -38.22
N GLY A 184 17.55 -32.84 -38.28
CA GLY A 184 16.52 -32.97 -39.30
C GLY A 184 15.46 -31.85 -39.18
N PRO A 185 14.60 -31.67 -40.20
CA PRO A 185 13.62 -30.57 -40.24
C PRO A 185 12.64 -30.59 -39.06
N LEU A 186 12.29 -31.77 -38.53
CA LEU A 186 11.45 -31.91 -37.35
C LEU A 186 12.18 -31.50 -36.06
N HIS A 187 13.45 -31.89 -35.89
CA HIS A 187 14.24 -31.49 -34.72
C HIS A 187 14.47 -29.98 -34.70
N ILE A 188 14.86 -29.38 -35.84
CA ILE A 188 15.10 -27.94 -35.95
C ILE A 188 13.83 -27.13 -35.64
N SER A 189 12.68 -27.54 -36.17
CA SER A 189 11.42 -26.81 -35.92
C SER A 189 10.98 -26.87 -34.45
N ILE A 190 11.12 -28.03 -33.78
CA ILE A 190 10.89 -28.15 -32.33
C ILE A 190 11.89 -27.29 -31.55
N ALA A 191 13.18 -27.36 -31.88
CA ALA A 191 14.22 -26.60 -31.20
C ALA A 191 14.01 -25.07 -31.32
N VAL A 192 13.59 -24.56 -32.48
CA VAL A 192 13.24 -23.14 -32.68
C VAL A 192 12.06 -22.73 -31.81
N VAL A 193 11.00 -23.56 -31.74
CA VAL A 193 9.84 -23.29 -30.87
C VAL A 193 10.25 -23.26 -29.39
N VAL A 194 11.07 -24.22 -28.95
CA VAL A 194 11.57 -24.27 -27.58
C VAL A 194 12.47 -23.08 -27.25
N LEU A 195 13.37 -22.68 -28.18
CA LEU A 195 14.27 -21.55 -28.01
C LEU A 195 13.53 -20.20 -27.88
N LEU A 196 12.36 -20.06 -28.50
CA LEU A 196 11.48 -18.90 -28.34
C LEU A 196 10.66 -18.96 -27.03
N LEU A 197 10.18 -20.14 -26.63
CA LEU A 197 9.33 -20.31 -25.45
C LEU A 197 10.08 -20.31 -24.12
N LEU A 198 11.27 -20.93 -24.06
CA LEU A 198 12.01 -21.13 -22.82
C LEU A 198 12.40 -19.79 -22.13
N PRO A 199 12.92 -18.77 -22.84
CA PRO A 199 13.22 -17.47 -22.22
C PRO A 199 11.97 -16.78 -21.68
N PHE A 200 10.84 -16.87 -22.38
CA PHE A 200 9.56 -16.33 -21.90
C PHE A 200 9.08 -17.07 -20.66
N PHE A 201 9.11 -18.40 -20.67
CA PHE A 201 8.69 -19.24 -19.53
C PHE A 201 9.51 -18.95 -18.28
N VAL A 202 10.84 -18.87 -18.42
CA VAL A 202 11.75 -18.54 -17.32
C VAL A 202 11.52 -17.11 -16.85
N GLY A 203 11.46 -16.12 -17.75
CA GLY A 203 11.21 -14.71 -17.40
C GLY A 203 9.87 -14.51 -16.69
N ALA A 204 8.79 -15.12 -17.19
CA ALA A 204 7.49 -15.10 -16.55
C ALA A 204 7.53 -15.77 -15.16
N SER A 205 8.13 -16.95 -15.03
CA SER A 205 8.23 -17.66 -13.74
C SER A 205 9.09 -16.91 -12.71
N LEU A 206 10.18 -16.26 -13.13
CA LEU A 206 10.99 -15.38 -12.26
C LEU A 206 10.20 -14.14 -11.84
N SER A 207 9.47 -13.50 -12.75
CA SER A 207 8.64 -12.33 -12.41
C SER A 207 7.52 -12.69 -11.42
N VAL A 208 6.89 -13.86 -11.60
CA VAL A 208 5.90 -14.41 -10.66
C VAL A 208 6.57 -14.69 -9.30
N ALA A 209 7.71 -15.38 -9.25
CA ALA A 209 8.41 -15.65 -7.99
C ALA A 209 8.86 -14.37 -7.26
N SER A 210 9.18 -13.31 -7.99
CA SER A 210 9.57 -12.02 -7.42
C SER A 210 8.42 -11.25 -6.75
N VAL A 211 7.18 -11.46 -7.21
CA VAL A 211 6.04 -10.54 -6.97
C VAL A 211 4.80 -11.23 -6.38
N TYR A 212 4.52 -12.47 -6.79
CA TYR A 212 3.32 -13.23 -6.41
C TYR A 212 3.50 -13.89 -5.04
N ILE A 213 3.49 -13.05 -4.00
CA ILE A 213 3.70 -13.43 -2.61
C ILE A 213 2.69 -12.73 -1.69
N ASP A 214 2.21 -13.44 -0.67
CA ASP A 214 1.45 -12.82 0.42
C ASP A 214 2.41 -12.06 1.33
N ARG A 215 2.47 -10.73 1.13
CA ARG A 215 3.32 -9.80 1.90
C ARG A 215 2.70 -9.33 3.21
N VAL A 216 1.49 -9.78 3.58
CA VAL A 216 0.85 -9.32 4.81
C VAL A 216 1.64 -9.85 6.01
N PRO A 217 2.27 -8.99 6.84
CA PRO A 217 3.27 -9.44 7.82
C PRO A 217 2.69 -10.36 8.90
N THR A 218 1.39 -10.27 9.17
CA THR A 218 0.67 -11.15 10.11
C THR A 218 -0.27 -12.14 9.42
N SER A 219 -0.07 -12.43 8.14
CA SER A 219 -0.75 -13.54 7.48
C SER A 219 -0.50 -14.83 8.25
N SER A 220 -1.51 -15.70 8.29
CA SER A 220 -1.43 -17.04 8.88
C SER A 220 -1.05 -18.12 7.85
N GLN A 221 -0.83 -17.73 6.59
CA GLN A 221 -0.48 -18.66 5.51
C GLN A 221 1.00 -19.04 5.57
N LEU A 222 1.32 -20.31 5.30
CA LEU A 222 2.71 -20.80 5.33
C LEU A 222 3.57 -20.23 4.19
N ASP A 223 2.96 -19.86 3.07
CA ASP A 223 3.61 -19.26 1.89
C ASP A 223 3.69 -17.72 1.95
N ALA A 224 3.29 -17.09 3.07
CA ALA A 224 3.53 -15.67 3.26
C ALA A 224 5.04 -15.38 3.32
N ARG A 225 5.48 -14.34 2.59
CA ARG A 225 6.91 -13.98 2.39
C ARG A 225 7.09 -12.47 2.44
N THR A 226 8.25 -12.02 2.90
CA THR A 226 8.60 -10.59 2.98
C THR A 226 9.08 -10.03 1.64
N HIS A 227 9.77 -10.85 0.84
CA HIS A 227 10.26 -10.51 -0.49
C HIS A 227 10.43 -11.78 -1.35
N GLY A 228 10.34 -11.66 -2.68
CA GLY A 228 10.55 -12.79 -3.60
C GLY A 228 12.02 -13.04 -4.00
N ARG A 229 12.94 -12.12 -3.65
CA ARG A 229 14.33 -12.15 -4.15
C ARG A 229 15.09 -13.45 -3.85
N ALA A 230 14.88 -14.09 -2.70
CA ALA A 230 15.52 -15.36 -2.38
C ALA A 230 15.03 -16.50 -3.28
N ASP A 231 13.74 -16.49 -3.65
CA ASP A 231 13.14 -17.50 -4.53
C ASP A 231 13.56 -17.29 -5.98
N VAL A 232 13.67 -16.03 -6.43
CA VAL A 232 14.26 -15.67 -7.74
C VAL A 232 15.69 -16.20 -7.84
N LEU A 233 16.53 -15.98 -6.82
CA LEU A 233 17.89 -16.50 -6.78
C LEU A 233 17.91 -18.04 -6.73
N LEU A 234 17.02 -18.68 -5.96
CA LEU A 234 16.90 -20.13 -5.93
C LEU A 234 16.42 -20.72 -7.27
N LEU A 235 15.55 -20.03 -8.00
CA LEU A 235 15.14 -20.42 -9.36
C LEU A 235 16.26 -20.27 -10.38
N VAL A 236 17.11 -19.24 -10.25
CA VAL A 236 18.34 -19.10 -11.06
C VAL A 236 19.34 -20.23 -10.75
N ILE A 237 19.53 -20.58 -9.46
CA ILE A 237 20.35 -21.73 -9.05
C ILE A 237 19.78 -23.04 -9.60
N LYS A 238 18.46 -23.26 -9.47
CA LYS A 238 17.73 -24.41 -10.05
C LYS A 238 17.96 -24.51 -11.56
N MET A 239 17.78 -23.41 -12.29
CA MET A 239 17.98 -23.35 -13.75
C MET A 239 19.43 -23.66 -14.15
N ALA A 240 20.41 -23.09 -13.43
CA ALA A 240 21.83 -23.36 -13.66
C ALA A 240 22.16 -24.85 -13.41
N LEU A 241 21.70 -25.41 -12.29
CA LEU A 241 21.84 -26.83 -11.97
C LEU A 241 21.26 -27.71 -13.08
N THR A 242 19.99 -27.51 -13.47
CA THR A 242 19.35 -28.29 -14.55
C THR A 242 20.15 -28.22 -15.84
N ALA A 243 20.56 -27.03 -16.29
CA ALA A 243 21.38 -26.90 -17.51
C ALA A 243 22.74 -27.61 -17.40
N THR A 244 23.42 -27.52 -16.26
CA THR A 244 24.70 -28.24 -16.04
C THR A 244 24.53 -29.76 -15.99
N LEU A 245 23.37 -30.27 -15.56
CA LEU A 245 23.07 -31.71 -15.64
C LEU A 245 22.79 -32.14 -17.09
N THR A 246 21.92 -31.41 -17.80
CA THR A 246 21.49 -31.78 -19.15
C THR A 246 22.64 -31.83 -20.16
N TYR A 247 23.63 -30.92 -20.05
CA TYR A 247 24.73 -30.82 -21.02
C TYR A 247 26.12 -31.14 -20.42
N GLY A 248 26.34 -30.87 -19.14
CA GLY A 248 27.65 -31.04 -18.51
C GLY A 248 28.00 -32.50 -18.20
N THR A 249 27.00 -33.37 -18.06
CA THR A 249 27.23 -34.81 -17.80
C THR A 249 27.92 -35.55 -18.94
N SER A 250 27.96 -34.99 -20.16
CA SER A 250 28.76 -35.49 -21.29
C SER A 250 29.96 -34.60 -21.64
N THR A 251 29.87 -33.28 -21.45
CA THR A 251 30.88 -32.32 -21.94
C THR A 251 31.80 -31.74 -20.85
N ALA A 252 31.38 -31.71 -19.59
CA ALA A 252 32.12 -31.04 -18.52
C ALA A 252 33.06 -32.00 -17.76
N PRO A 253 34.23 -31.50 -17.31
CA PRO A 253 35.10 -32.24 -16.42
C PRO A 253 34.46 -32.38 -15.04
N GLU A 254 34.80 -33.47 -14.35
CA GLU A 254 34.12 -33.95 -13.14
C GLU A 254 34.16 -32.95 -11.98
N TRP A 255 35.29 -32.27 -11.82
CA TRP A 255 35.47 -31.25 -10.80
C TRP A 255 34.53 -30.04 -10.99
N VAL A 256 34.11 -29.73 -12.22
CA VAL A 256 33.10 -28.68 -12.48
C VAL A 256 31.73 -29.13 -12.01
N LEU A 257 31.34 -30.38 -12.29
CA LEU A 257 30.06 -30.94 -11.84
C LEU A 257 29.96 -30.95 -10.31
N VAL A 258 31.00 -31.44 -9.63
CA VAL A 258 31.10 -31.42 -8.16
C VAL A 258 31.12 -29.97 -7.62
N GLY A 259 31.92 -29.09 -8.23
CA GLY A 259 32.04 -27.70 -7.83
C GLY A 259 30.71 -26.95 -7.91
N VAL A 260 29.97 -27.09 -9.01
CA VAL A 260 28.65 -26.47 -9.19
C VAL A 260 27.64 -26.97 -8.15
N LEU A 261 27.63 -28.27 -7.82
CA LEU A 261 26.75 -28.81 -6.77
C LEU A 261 27.06 -28.20 -5.39
N VAL A 262 28.31 -28.25 -4.96
CA VAL A 262 28.72 -27.78 -3.62
C VAL A 262 28.52 -26.27 -3.50
N VAL A 263 28.87 -25.49 -4.53
CA VAL A 263 28.62 -24.04 -4.57
C VAL A 263 27.14 -23.73 -4.55
N SER A 264 26.30 -24.44 -5.32
CA SER A 264 24.85 -24.23 -5.35
C SER A 264 24.20 -24.53 -3.98
N GLY A 265 24.61 -25.62 -3.33
CA GLY A 265 24.15 -25.97 -1.98
C GLY A 265 24.59 -24.95 -0.93
N GLY A 266 25.84 -24.48 -1.01
CA GLY A 266 26.37 -23.43 -0.13
C GLY A 266 25.65 -22.09 -0.32
N LEU A 267 25.41 -21.68 -1.58
CA LEU A 267 24.63 -20.49 -1.90
C LEU A 267 23.19 -20.60 -1.37
N TRP A 268 22.51 -21.74 -1.59
CA TRP A 268 21.16 -21.95 -1.07
C TRP A 268 21.12 -21.84 0.47
N LEU A 269 22.08 -22.46 1.16
CA LEU A 269 22.22 -22.41 2.62
C LEU A 269 22.42 -20.96 3.12
N VAL A 270 23.36 -20.23 2.52
CA VAL A 270 23.66 -18.83 2.88
C VAL A 270 22.48 -17.91 2.61
N LEU A 271 21.78 -18.07 1.47
CA LEU A 271 20.63 -17.25 1.11
C LEU A 271 19.50 -17.35 2.15
N PHE A 272 19.18 -18.56 2.63
CA PHE A 272 18.08 -18.74 3.60
C PHE A 272 18.46 -18.44 5.04
N LEU A 273 19.75 -18.56 5.40
CA LEU A 273 20.26 -18.07 6.69
C LEU A 273 20.32 -16.53 6.76
N THR A 274 20.63 -15.85 5.64
CA THR A 274 20.84 -14.39 5.61
C THR A 274 19.60 -13.59 5.25
N MET A 275 18.82 -14.01 4.24
CA MET A 275 17.66 -13.25 3.74
C MET A 275 16.34 -13.56 4.44
N VAL A 276 16.19 -14.77 5.01
CA VAL A 276 15.03 -15.16 5.85
C VAL A 276 13.65 -14.81 5.21
N PRO A 277 13.37 -15.26 3.97
CA PRO A 277 12.28 -14.73 3.15
C PRO A 277 10.86 -15.07 3.67
N PHE A 278 10.68 -16.17 4.38
CA PHE A 278 9.34 -16.60 4.82
C PHE A 278 8.86 -15.85 6.07
N ALA A 279 7.54 -15.68 6.17
CA ALA A 279 6.86 -15.09 7.31
C ALA A 279 6.92 -15.99 8.56
N HIS A 280 6.98 -17.31 8.40
CA HIS A 280 7.05 -18.28 9.50
C HIS A 280 8.49 -18.78 9.74
N LEU A 281 8.96 -18.72 10.98
CA LEU A 281 10.30 -19.20 11.36
C LEU A 281 10.52 -20.67 11.01
N VAL A 282 9.49 -21.50 11.17
CA VAL A 282 9.52 -22.93 10.85
C VAL A 282 9.82 -23.15 9.36
N MET A 283 9.25 -22.34 8.46
CA MET A 283 9.53 -22.44 7.02
C MET A 283 10.97 -22.03 6.69
N ASN A 284 11.48 -20.93 7.26
CA ASN A 284 12.88 -20.55 7.05
C ASN A 284 13.85 -21.64 7.56
N ALA A 285 13.60 -22.19 8.74
CA ALA A 285 14.38 -23.31 9.27
C ALA A 285 14.25 -24.57 8.41
N ALA A 286 13.07 -24.86 7.85
CA ALA A 286 12.86 -25.97 6.92
C ALA A 286 13.68 -25.83 5.64
N HIS A 287 13.71 -24.65 5.01
CA HIS A 287 14.54 -24.41 3.84
C HIS A 287 16.04 -24.49 4.14
N VAL A 288 16.48 -24.04 5.33
CA VAL A 288 17.87 -24.27 5.76
C VAL A 288 18.17 -25.76 5.96
N GLY A 289 17.26 -26.53 6.56
CA GLY A 289 17.39 -27.99 6.65
C GLY A 289 17.47 -28.67 5.28
N MET A 290 16.59 -28.30 4.35
CA MET A 290 16.60 -28.81 2.96
C MET A 290 17.91 -28.47 2.24
N ALA A 291 18.43 -27.25 2.42
CA ALA A 291 19.74 -26.86 1.89
C ALA A 291 20.90 -27.66 2.53
N SER A 292 20.86 -27.93 3.83
CA SER A 292 21.85 -28.78 4.51
C SER A 292 21.81 -30.24 4.02
N SER A 293 20.63 -30.81 3.78
CA SER A 293 20.49 -32.15 3.17
C SER A 293 21.05 -32.20 1.75
N PHE A 294 20.75 -31.19 0.93
CA PHE A 294 21.29 -31.09 -0.44
C PHE A 294 22.81 -30.91 -0.45
N LEU A 295 23.35 -30.07 0.44
CA LEU A 295 24.78 -29.86 0.57
C LEU A 295 25.49 -31.14 1.05
N TRP A 296 24.89 -31.89 1.98
CA TRP A 296 25.42 -33.21 2.38
C TRP A 296 25.48 -34.19 1.21
N ALA A 297 24.39 -34.32 0.43
CA ALA A 297 24.39 -35.16 -0.78
C ALA A 297 25.44 -34.69 -1.82
N SER A 298 25.66 -33.38 -1.93
CA SER A 298 26.69 -32.80 -2.82
C SER A 298 28.11 -33.11 -2.34
N LEU A 299 28.35 -33.10 -1.02
CA LEU A 299 29.62 -33.54 -0.43
C LEU A 299 29.83 -35.05 -0.58
N CYS A 300 28.77 -35.86 -0.54
CA CYS A 300 28.86 -37.28 -0.90
C CYS A 300 29.30 -37.50 -2.35
N ALA A 301 28.79 -36.72 -3.31
CA ALA A 301 29.28 -36.74 -4.69
C ALA A 301 30.76 -36.30 -4.79
N ALA A 302 31.18 -35.32 -3.98
CA ALA A 302 32.58 -34.91 -3.88
C ALA A 302 33.50 -36.01 -3.33
N ILE A 303 33.01 -36.86 -2.40
CA ILE A 303 33.74 -38.03 -1.88
C ILE A 303 33.90 -39.09 -2.99
N VAL A 304 32.87 -39.35 -3.81
CA VAL A 304 32.99 -40.27 -4.95
C VAL A 304 34.10 -39.80 -5.91
N TRP A 305 34.11 -38.52 -6.27
CA TRP A 305 35.14 -37.93 -7.13
C TRP A 305 36.54 -37.98 -6.49
N ALA A 306 36.69 -37.52 -5.24
CA ALA A 306 37.98 -37.47 -4.55
C ALA A 306 38.56 -38.85 -4.18
N SER A 307 37.76 -39.91 -4.24
CA SER A 307 38.17 -41.30 -3.99
C SER A 307 38.26 -42.15 -5.27
N GLU A 308 38.17 -41.51 -6.45
CA GLU A 308 38.19 -42.18 -7.77
C GLU A 308 37.14 -43.31 -7.87
N GLY A 309 35.99 -43.13 -7.23
CA GLY A 309 34.90 -44.12 -7.18
C GLY A 309 35.15 -45.33 -6.26
N SER A 310 36.23 -45.37 -5.48
CA SER A 310 36.55 -46.54 -4.63
C SER A 310 35.62 -46.75 -3.42
N GLN A 311 34.82 -45.76 -3.02
CA GLN A 311 33.92 -45.81 -1.87
C GLN A 311 32.44 -45.96 -2.31
N ASP A 312 31.68 -46.89 -1.72
CA ASP A 312 30.21 -46.87 -1.82
C ASP A 312 29.67 -45.81 -0.85
N VAL A 313 29.11 -44.73 -1.41
CA VAL A 313 28.62 -43.58 -0.63
C VAL A 313 27.09 -43.62 -0.48
N GLY A 314 26.41 -44.63 -1.05
CA GLY A 314 24.94 -44.68 -1.05
C GLY A 314 24.31 -44.77 0.34
N LEU A 315 24.92 -45.52 1.28
CA LEU A 315 24.47 -45.55 2.67
C LEU A 315 24.72 -44.19 3.40
N LEU A 316 25.82 -43.52 3.06
CA LEU A 316 26.18 -42.18 3.56
C LEU A 316 25.20 -41.10 3.08
N VAL A 317 24.68 -41.25 1.85
CA VAL A 317 23.58 -40.42 1.34
C VAL A 317 22.27 -40.77 2.05
N LEU A 318 21.88 -42.04 2.09
CA LEU A 318 20.58 -42.49 2.64
C LEU A 318 20.40 -42.10 4.12
N LEU A 319 21.40 -42.36 4.96
CA LEU A 319 21.33 -42.07 6.40
C LEU A 319 21.76 -40.64 6.75
N GLY A 320 22.74 -40.09 6.03
CA GLY A 320 23.30 -38.78 6.34
C GLY A 320 22.44 -37.61 5.88
N THR A 321 21.74 -37.70 4.73
CA THR A 321 20.89 -36.61 4.23
C THR A 321 19.75 -36.20 5.19
N PRO A 322 18.96 -37.09 5.83
CA PRO A 322 17.95 -36.67 6.80
C PRO A 322 18.58 -36.10 8.08
N VAL A 323 19.70 -36.67 8.56
CA VAL A 323 20.39 -36.19 9.77
C VAL A 323 20.96 -34.78 9.56
N ALA A 324 21.62 -34.53 8.42
CA ALA A 324 22.12 -33.20 8.06
C ALA A 324 20.98 -32.18 7.97
N GLY A 325 19.81 -32.57 7.45
CA GLY A 325 18.64 -31.70 7.37
C GLY A 325 18.04 -31.35 8.72
N LEU A 326 17.91 -32.33 9.63
CA LEU A 326 17.42 -32.11 10.98
C LEU A 326 18.37 -31.22 11.81
N LEU A 327 19.69 -31.40 11.66
CA LEU A 327 20.69 -30.54 12.30
C LEU A 327 20.69 -29.12 11.72
N GLY A 328 20.55 -28.98 10.39
CA GLY A 328 20.37 -27.69 9.72
C GLY A 328 19.12 -26.96 10.22
N PHE A 329 17.98 -27.64 10.29
CA PHE A 329 16.74 -27.11 10.83
C PHE A 329 16.90 -26.63 12.28
N ALA A 330 17.42 -27.48 13.17
CA ALA A 330 17.54 -27.19 14.60
C ALA A 330 18.50 -26.03 14.88
N SER A 331 19.64 -25.97 14.17
CA SER A 331 20.62 -24.89 14.30
C SER A 331 20.08 -23.55 13.79
N ALA A 332 19.43 -23.52 12.63
CA ALA A 332 18.78 -22.33 12.09
C ALA A 332 17.65 -21.82 13.00
N TYR A 333 16.78 -22.72 13.47
CA TYR A 333 15.69 -22.38 14.39
C TYR A 333 16.23 -21.75 15.69
N MET A 334 17.30 -22.32 16.26
CA MET A 334 17.98 -21.78 17.43
C MET A 334 18.62 -20.41 17.17
N HIS A 335 19.23 -20.22 15.99
CA HIS A 335 19.83 -18.95 15.58
C HIS A 335 18.77 -17.84 15.49
N PHE A 336 17.69 -18.07 14.73
CA PHE A 336 16.57 -17.12 14.63
C PHE A 336 15.92 -16.83 15.99
N TYR A 337 15.79 -17.85 16.86
CA TYR A 337 15.23 -17.68 18.21
C TYR A 337 16.10 -16.79 19.11
N ARG A 338 17.43 -16.93 19.05
CA ARG A 338 18.37 -16.05 19.78
C ARG A 338 18.25 -14.60 19.31
N THR A 339 18.17 -14.37 18.00
CA THR A 339 18.01 -13.02 17.43
C THR A 339 16.69 -12.36 17.87
N LEU A 340 15.60 -13.14 17.98
CA LEU A 340 14.32 -12.62 18.48
C LEU A 340 14.31 -12.28 19.98
N ALA A 341 15.28 -12.77 20.77
CA ALA A 341 15.40 -12.43 22.19
C ALA A 341 16.09 -11.08 22.45
N ILE A 342 16.66 -10.46 21.42
CA ILE A 342 17.27 -9.13 21.49
C ILE A 342 16.20 -8.07 21.80
N ARG A 343 16.52 -7.15 22.72
CA ARG A 343 15.61 -6.06 23.14
C ARG A 343 15.63 -4.87 22.19
N ASP A 344 16.81 -4.41 21.79
CA ASP A 344 16.97 -3.17 21.04
C ASP A 344 17.25 -3.48 19.56
N PRO A 345 16.37 -3.08 18.61
CA PRO A 345 16.51 -3.46 17.20
C PRO A 345 17.77 -2.87 16.56
N TYR A 346 18.26 -1.74 17.05
CA TYR A 346 19.48 -1.06 16.58
C TYR A 346 20.77 -1.89 16.76
N THR A 347 20.74 -2.94 17.60
CA THR A 347 21.89 -3.85 17.78
C THR A 347 21.99 -4.92 16.69
N ILE A 348 20.96 -5.06 15.85
CA ILE A 348 20.86 -6.10 14.83
C ILE A 348 21.44 -5.57 13.51
N SER A 349 22.62 -6.07 13.10
CA SER A 349 23.33 -5.60 11.90
C SER A 349 22.71 -6.04 10.57
N SER A 350 21.83 -7.05 10.55
CA SER A 350 21.20 -7.55 9.33
C SER A 350 19.77 -7.03 9.18
N MET A 351 19.52 -6.33 8.07
CA MET A 351 18.20 -5.82 7.66
C MET A 351 17.10 -6.89 7.76
N TRP A 352 17.37 -8.08 7.23
CA TRP A 352 16.42 -9.20 7.21
C TRP A 352 16.09 -9.73 8.61
N MET A 353 17.04 -9.62 9.55
CA MET A 353 16.83 -9.99 10.94
C MET A 353 16.02 -8.92 11.69
N VAL A 354 16.16 -7.63 11.36
CA VAL A 354 15.26 -6.56 11.84
C VAL A 354 13.83 -6.81 11.33
N VAL A 355 13.66 -7.15 10.05
CA VAL A 355 12.37 -7.51 9.45
C VAL A 355 11.74 -8.75 10.10
N LEU A 356 12.54 -9.76 10.47
CA LEU A 356 12.07 -10.91 11.25
C LEU A 356 11.59 -10.49 12.66
N TRP A 357 12.35 -9.60 13.31
CA TRP A 357 12.13 -9.12 14.67
C TRP A 357 10.87 -8.25 14.81
N THR A 358 10.62 -7.33 13.87
CA THR A 358 9.43 -6.48 13.85
C THR A 358 8.17 -7.29 13.64
N ARG A 359 8.21 -8.19 12.65
CA ARG A 359 7.09 -9.03 12.25
C ARG A 359 6.57 -9.90 13.38
N GLU A 360 7.47 -10.52 14.17
CA GLU A 360 7.04 -11.41 15.25
C GLU A 360 6.39 -10.63 16.41
N ARG A 361 6.88 -9.41 16.70
CA ARG A 361 6.25 -8.49 17.67
C ARG A 361 4.86 -8.05 17.21
N LEU A 362 4.72 -7.66 15.95
CA LEU A 362 3.43 -7.29 15.35
C LEU A 362 2.43 -8.48 15.33
N ARG A 363 2.90 -9.70 15.03
CA ARG A 363 2.10 -10.93 15.13
C ARG A 363 1.63 -11.20 16.55
N ALA A 364 2.50 -11.05 17.54
CA ALA A 364 2.17 -11.18 18.95
C ALA A 364 1.18 -10.09 19.41
N ALA A 365 1.34 -8.84 18.95
CA ALA A 365 0.39 -7.75 19.19
C ALA A 365 -1.00 -8.10 18.65
N ARG A 366 -1.11 -8.47 17.36
CA ARG A 366 -2.41 -8.87 16.78
C ARG A 366 -3.00 -10.15 17.42
N ALA A 367 -2.17 -11.04 17.96
CA ALA A 367 -2.65 -12.17 18.76
C ALA A 367 -3.24 -11.72 20.11
N ALA A 368 -2.61 -10.75 20.81
CA ALA A 368 -3.17 -10.14 22.02
C ALA A 368 -4.50 -9.43 21.72
N LYS A 369 -4.55 -8.59 20.66
CA LYS A 369 -5.77 -7.91 20.23
C LYS A 369 -6.95 -8.86 20.02
N ARG A 370 -6.75 -9.94 19.24
CA ARG A 370 -7.77 -10.97 19.00
C ARG A 370 -8.23 -11.68 20.28
N ARG A 371 -7.31 -11.97 21.22
CA ARG A 371 -7.68 -12.55 22.52
C ARG A 371 -8.57 -11.59 23.31
N ARG A 372 -8.21 -10.31 23.36
CA ARG A 372 -9.00 -9.27 24.05
C ARG A 372 -10.38 -9.09 23.42
N GLU A 373 -10.47 -9.07 22.09
CA GLU A 373 -11.74 -9.05 21.35
C GLU A 373 -12.61 -10.27 21.68
N SER A 374 -12.02 -11.47 21.74
CA SER A 374 -12.74 -12.69 22.14
C SER A 374 -13.12 -12.77 23.63
N ALA A 375 -12.43 -12.02 24.49
CA ALA A 375 -12.72 -11.94 25.93
C ALA A 375 -13.74 -10.83 26.28
N GLY A 376 -14.09 -9.97 25.32
CA GLY A 376 -14.94 -8.79 25.51
C GLY A 376 -16.41 -9.06 25.87
N SER A 377 -16.80 -10.32 26.14
CA SER A 377 -18.13 -10.71 26.61
C SER A 377 -18.19 -11.04 28.11
N SER A 378 -17.05 -11.13 28.82
CA SER A 378 -17.01 -11.36 30.28
C SER A 378 -16.20 -10.28 30.99
N GLY A 379 -16.90 -9.38 31.67
CA GLY A 379 -16.39 -8.10 32.22
C GLY A 379 -15.46 -8.17 33.44
N GLU A 380 -14.58 -9.17 33.55
CA GLU A 380 -13.54 -9.21 34.58
C GLU A 380 -12.19 -8.76 34.02
N VAL A 381 -11.67 -7.65 34.56
CA VAL A 381 -10.30 -7.16 34.27
C VAL A 381 -9.29 -8.01 35.04
N ARG A 382 -9.00 -9.20 34.51
CA ARG A 382 -7.96 -10.09 35.02
C ARG A 382 -6.62 -9.74 34.35
N ALA A 383 -5.51 -9.84 35.10
CA ALA A 383 -4.17 -9.56 34.59
C ALA A 383 -3.88 -10.34 33.29
N GLU A 384 -3.67 -9.62 32.19
CA GLU A 384 -3.61 -10.19 30.85
C GLU A 384 -2.34 -11.06 30.68
N ALA A 385 -2.52 -12.35 30.40
CA ALA A 385 -1.41 -13.27 30.19
C ALA A 385 -0.72 -12.99 28.83
N PRO A 386 0.61 -13.20 28.71
CA PRO A 386 1.33 -12.90 27.48
C PRO A 386 0.75 -13.64 26.25
N PRO A 387 0.75 -13.01 25.06
CA PRO A 387 0.17 -13.59 23.85
C PRO A 387 0.86 -14.90 23.43
N SER A 388 2.13 -15.09 23.77
CA SER A 388 2.85 -16.35 23.61
C SER A 388 3.91 -16.54 24.69
N ALA A 389 4.35 -17.79 24.90
CA ALA A 389 5.49 -18.11 25.76
C ALA A 389 6.81 -17.44 25.29
N GLN A 390 6.85 -16.97 24.04
CA GLN A 390 7.96 -16.22 23.47
C GLN A 390 7.86 -14.73 23.81
N ALA A 391 6.67 -14.12 23.70
CA ALA A 391 6.45 -12.73 24.10
C ALA A 391 6.80 -12.49 25.58
N GLY A 392 6.46 -13.44 26.46
CA GLY A 392 6.84 -13.40 27.88
C GLY A 392 8.36 -13.43 28.16
N LYS A 393 9.19 -13.81 27.18
CA LYS A 393 10.66 -13.85 27.31
C LYS A 393 11.37 -12.61 26.77
N TRP A 394 10.68 -11.73 26.01
CA TRP A 394 11.29 -10.51 25.46
C TRP A 394 11.63 -9.45 26.53
N GLY A 395 11.21 -9.64 27.78
CA GLY A 395 11.40 -8.67 28.86
C GLY A 395 10.45 -7.47 28.77
N ILE A 396 9.58 -7.45 27.77
CA ILE A 396 8.51 -6.46 27.56
C ILE A 396 7.31 -6.88 28.41
N LYS A 397 6.73 -5.94 29.18
CA LYS A 397 5.50 -6.12 29.94
C LYS A 397 4.74 -4.79 29.99
N PRO A 398 3.40 -4.79 30.00
CA PRO A 398 2.63 -3.58 30.34
C PRO A 398 2.99 -3.13 31.77
N SER A 399 3.23 -1.83 31.92
CA SER A 399 3.87 -1.22 33.10
C SER A 399 2.95 -0.25 33.85
N SER A 400 1.99 0.36 33.13
CA SER A 400 1.06 1.37 33.65
C SER A 400 -0.39 0.90 33.61
N GLU A 401 -1.26 1.49 34.45
CA GLU A 401 -2.70 1.27 34.36
C GLU A 401 -3.25 1.88 33.05
N GLY A 402 -3.59 1.00 32.11
CA GLY A 402 -4.10 1.37 30.77
C GLY A 402 -3.27 0.81 29.61
N GLU A 403 -2.01 0.43 29.85
CA GLU A 403 -1.21 -0.32 28.87
C GLU A 403 -1.73 -1.75 28.70
N THR A 404 -1.74 -2.23 27.46
CA THR A 404 -2.13 -3.61 27.11
C THR A 404 -1.02 -4.32 26.36
N TRP A 405 -1.05 -5.65 26.31
CA TRP A 405 -0.08 -6.38 25.50
C TRP A 405 -0.12 -5.99 24.01
N PHE A 406 -1.28 -5.56 23.50
CA PHE A 406 -1.38 -5.02 22.15
C PHE A 406 -0.57 -3.73 21.99
N SER A 407 -0.80 -2.71 22.83
CA SER A 407 -0.18 -1.39 22.66
C SER A 407 1.34 -1.42 22.85
N VAL A 408 1.84 -2.16 23.84
CA VAL A 408 3.29 -2.22 24.11
C VAL A 408 4.03 -3.05 23.04
N LEU A 409 3.42 -4.11 22.51
CA LEU A 409 4.02 -4.88 21.42
C LEU A 409 3.91 -4.19 20.06
N GLU A 410 2.86 -3.39 19.82
CA GLU A 410 2.75 -2.54 18.63
C GLU A 410 3.80 -1.42 18.67
N ALA A 411 3.98 -0.73 19.80
CA ALA A 411 5.04 0.27 19.98
C ALA A 411 6.45 -0.33 19.80
N SER A 412 6.70 -1.53 20.35
CA SER A 412 7.97 -2.23 20.13
C SER A 412 8.16 -2.65 18.67
N ALA A 413 7.09 -2.99 17.94
CA ALA A 413 7.17 -3.26 16.51
C ALA A 413 7.50 -1.98 15.71
N VAL A 414 6.86 -0.85 16.02
CA VAL A 414 7.11 0.47 15.39
C VAL A 414 8.58 0.88 15.52
N SER A 415 9.17 0.75 16.71
CA SER A 415 10.59 1.04 16.95
C SER A 415 11.54 0.24 16.03
N GLY A 416 11.17 -0.98 15.64
CA GLY A 416 11.96 -1.75 14.68
C GLY A 416 11.65 -1.43 13.21
N ILE A 417 10.49 -0.82 12.89
CA ILE A 417 10.24 -0.25 11.56
C ILE A 417 11.10 1.01 11.40
N GLU A 418 11.17 1.85 12.44
CA GLU A 418 12.05 3.03 12.47
C GLU A 418 13.52 2.63 12.36
N ALA A 419 13.97 1.63 13.12
CA ALA A 419 15.32 1.07 12.96
C ALA A 419 15.59 0.49 11.57
N LEU A 420 14.57 -0.02 10.86
CA LEU A 420 14.70 -0.50 9.48
C LEU A 420 14.89 0.67 8.50
N GLU A 421 14.18 1.78 8.69
CA GLU A 421 14.32 2.99 7.86
C GLU A 421 15.63 3.74 8.15
N ASP A 422 16.04 3.86 9.42
CA ASP A 422 17.23 4.61 9.82
C ASP A 422 18.54 3.87 9.50
N LEU A 423 18.65 2.59 9.84
CA LEU A 423 19.87 1.80 9.57
C LEU A 423 20.07 1.48 8.09
N PHE A 424 18.99 1.39 7.32
CA PHE A 424 19.00 0.97 5.91
C PHE A 424 18.39 2.04 5.00
N ALA A 425 18.55 3.32 5.35
CA ALA A 425 17.97 4.47 4.66
C ALA A 425 18.25 4.50 3.14
N SER A 426 19.40 3.99 2.70
CA SER A 426 19.81 3.92 1.28
C SER A 426 19.25 2.70 0.52
N VAL A 427 18.58 1.76 1.19
CA VAL A 427 18.16 0.48 0.62
C VAL A 427 16.67 0.52 0.27
N GLY A 428 16.35 0.67 -1.02
CA GLY A 428 14.95 0.80 -1.48
C GLY A 428 14.00 -0.33 -1.04
N ILE A 429 14.50 -1.57 -0.93
CA ILE A 429 13.66 -2.70 -0.44
C ILE A 429 13.34 -2.63 1.06
N ALA A 430 14.16 -1.95 1.87
CA ALA A 430 13.87 -1.73 3.30
C ALA A 430 12.58 -0.89 3.44
N HIS A 431 12.52 0.24 2.73
CA HIS A 431 11.33 1.11 2.66
C HIS A 431 10.11 0.40 2.06
N SER A 432 10.30 -0.44 1.03
CA SER A 432 9.20 -1.25 0.48
C SER A 432 8.66 -2.34 1.43
N ILE A 433 9.41 -2.68 2.48
CA ILE A 433 8.96 -3.59 3.55
C ILE A 433 8.39 -2.79 4.73
N ALA A 434 9.00 -1.64 5.07
CA ALA A 434 8.45 -0.70 6.04
C ALA A 434 7.01 -0.28 5.70
N SER A 435 6.72 -0.02 4.42
CA SER A 435 5.37 0.32 3.97
C SER A 435 4.31 -0.77 4.25
N THR A 436 4.66 -2.06 4.10
CA THR A 436 3.73 -3.16 4.40
C THR A 436 3.53 -3.36 5.90
N PHE A 437 4.53 -2.99 6.72
CA PHE A 437 4.36 -2.89 8.16
C PHE A 437 3.46 -1.69 8.54
N TYR A 438 3.65 -0.51 7.97
CA TYR A 438 2.78 0.65 8.24
C TYR A 438 1.32 0.41 7.83
N LYS A 439 1.06 -0.19 6.66
CA LYS A 439 -0.29 -0.64 6.25
C LYS A 439 -0.96 -1.56 7.30
N SER A 440 -0.18 -2.16 8.19
CA SER A 440 -0.62 -3.14 9.17
C SER A 440 -0.67 -2.65 10.62
N THR A 441 -0.06 -1.51 10.96
CA THR A 441 -0.20 -0.86 12.27
C THR A 441 -1.45 0.01 12.33
N VAL A 442 -2.05 0.16 13.51
CA VAL A 442 -3.28 0.98 13.69
C VAL A 442 -2.95 2.48 13.70
N GLN A 443 -1.75 2.84 14.14
CA GLN A 443 -1.22 4.20 14.03
C GLN A 443 -0.42 4.35 12.72
N LEU A 444 -0.51 5.54 12.12
CA LEU A 444 0.35 6.06 11.04
C LEU A 444 0.22 5.40 9.65
N SER A 445 -0.79 4.55 9.41
CA SER A 445 -0.77 3.58 8.30
C SER A 445 -0.53 4.17 6.91
N HIS A 446 -1.43 5.03 6.41
CA HIS A 446 -1.43 5.42 5.00
C HIS A 446 -0.40 6.49 4.63
N TYR A 447 -0.16 7.48 5.49
CA TYR A 447 0.85 8.52 5.23
C TYR A 447 2.25 7.91 5.11
N LYS A 448 2.65 7.10 6.12
CA LYS A 448 3.97 6.46 6.12
C LYS A 448 4.09 5.34 5.09
N GLU A 449 3.03 4.56 4.82
CA GLU A 449 3.00 3.58 3.71
C GLU A 449 3.37 4.23 2.36
N ARG A 450 2.72 5.36 2.03
CA ARG A 450 2.95 6.11 0.78
C ARG A 450 4.33 6.75 0.71
N GLN A 451 4.79 7.35 1.81
CA GLN A 451 6.11 7.96 1.90
C GLN A 451 7.20 6.89 1.67
N ALA A 452 7.12 5.77 2.37
CA ALA A 452 8.07 4.67 2.25
C ALA A 452 8.05 4.02 0.85
N LEU A 453 6.88 3.77 0.24
CA LEU A 453 6.81 3.26 -1.15
C LEU A 453 7.43 4.24 -2.17
N THR A 454 7.23 5.55 -2.00
CA THR A 454 7.85 6.53 -2.90
C THR A 454 9.36 6.55 -2.72
N THR A 455 9.83 6.59 -1.47
CA THR A 455 11.27 6.54 -1.15
C THR A 455 11.93 5.26 -1.72
N ALA A 456 11.25 4.11 -1.62
CA ALA A 456 11.69 2.86 -2.24
C ALA A 456 11.92 2.99 -3.75
N ARG A 457 10.95 3.56 -4.49
CA ARG A 457 11.02 3.77 -5.94
C ARG A 457 12.06 4.81 -6.34
N THR A 458 12.28 5.86 -5.53
CA THR A 458 13.34 6.85 -5.79
C THR A 458 14.74 6.28 -5.57
N LEU A 459 14.91 5.35 -4.62
CA LEU A 459 16.20 4.70 -4.35
C LEU A 459 16.53 3.59 -5.35
N SER A 460 15.51 2.86 -5.86
CA SER A 460 15.74 1.80 -6.84
C SER A 460 14.50 1.48 -7.68
N ARG A 461 14.65 1.57 -9.01
CA ARG A 461 13.70 1.09 -10.03
C ARG A 461 13.83 -0.42 -10.28
N ALA A 462 13.91 -1.20 -9.20
CA ALA A 462 13.91 -2.66 -9.30
C ALA A 462 12.48 -3.15 -9.62
N PHE A 463 12.36 -4.19 -10.45
CA PHE A 463 11.06 -4.68 -10.93
C PHE A 463 10.05 -5.00 -9.81
N ASP A 464 10.52 -5.56 -8.70
CA ASP A 464 9.69 -5.84 -7.54
C ASP A 464 9.17 -4.55 -6.88
N ILE A 465 10.02 -3.55 -6.69
CA ILE A 465 9.67 -2.27 -6.08
C ILE A 465 8.74 -1.45 -6.97
N ASP A 466 9.00 -1.38 -8.28
CA ASP A 466 8.11 -0.72 -9.24
C ASP A 466 6.72 -1.40 -9.26
N PHE A 467 6.68 -2.74 -9.22
CA PHE A 467 5.41 -3.47 -9.06
C PHE A 467 4.72 -3.15 -7.71
N PHE A 468 5.45 -3.11 -6.60
CA PHE A 468 4.86 -2.85 -5.28
C PHE A 468 4.33 -1.42 -5.14
N PHE A 469 5.01 -0.44 -5.75
CA PHE A 469 4.51 0.93 -5.90
C PHE A 469 3.22 0.91 -6.74
N PHE A 470 3.23 0.26 -7.89
CA PHE A 470 2.09 0.19 -8.80
C PHE A 470 0.86 -0.47 -8.16
N GLN A 471 1.05 -1.59 -7.46
CA GLN A 471 0.02 -2.24 -6.66
C GLN A 471 -0.54 -1.31 -5.57
N GLY A 472 0.33 -0.55 -4.89
CA GLY A 472 -0.10 0.45 -3.90
C GLY A 472 -0.97 1.55 -4.52
N LEU A 473 -0.59 2.03 -5.71
CA LEU A 473 -1.35 3.03 -6.47
C LEU A 473 -2.75 2.53 -6.84
N GLU A 474 -2.86 1.31 -7.39
CA GLU A 474 -4.16 0.70 -7.74
C GLU A 474 -5.01 0.37 -6.50
N ASP A 475 -4.40 -0.11 -5.40
CA ASP A 475 -5.07 -0.32 -4.11
C ASP A 475 -5.70 0.99 -3.59
N MET A 476 -5.03 2.13 -3.75
CA MET A 476 -5.52 3.43 -3.30
C MET A 476 -6.60 4.01 -4.21
N GLN A 477 -6.43 3.92 -5.53
CA GLN A 477 -7.44 4.34 -6.49
C GLN A 477 -8.73 3.52 -6.34
N SER A 478 -8.64 2.20 -6.26
CA SER A 478 -9.80 1.33 -6.05
C SER A 478 -10.34 1.33 -4.61
N GLY A 479 -9.51 1.72 -3.63
CA GLY A 479 -9.94 1.97 -2.25
C GLY A 479 -10.91 3.13 -2.14
N ALA A 480 -10.68 4.21 -2.90
CA ALA A 480 -11.59 5.34 -3.02
C ALA A 480 -12.97 4.94 -3.58
N ASP A 481 -13.03 3.95 -4.48
CA ASP A 481 -14.30 3.41 -5.00
C ASP A 481 -15.07 2.57 -3.95
N SER A 482 -14.40 2.05 -2.91
CA SER A 482 -14.97 1.03 -2.01
C SER A 482 -15.64 1.55 -0.74
N VAL A 483 -15.58 2.85 -0.46
CA VAL A 483 -16.26 3.46 0.69
C VAL A 483 -17.78 3.40 0.48
N LYS A 484 -18.42 2.43 1.13
CA LYS A 484 -19.88 2.22 1.11
C LYS A 484 -20.62 3.37 1.83
N GLY A 485 -20.80 4.47 1.12
CA GLY A 485 -21.67 5.58 1.48
C GLY A 485 -22.69 5.86 0.39
N ASP A 486 -23.72 6.63 0.72
CA ASP A 486 -24.71 7.13 -0.23
C ASP A 486 -24.02 8.04 -1.27
N PRO A 487 -24.06 7.73 -2.58
CA PRO A 487 -23.34 8.49 -3.60
C PRO A 487 -23.83 9.94 -3.72
N SER A 488 -25.04 10.26 -3.26
CA SER A 488 -25.56 11.62 -3.21
C SER A 488 -24.94 12.49 -2.11
N LYS A 489 -24.31 11.88 -1.09
CA LYS A 489 -23.65 12.57 0.03
C LYS A 489 -22.13 12.43 0.02
N ARG A 490 -21.58 11.84 -1.05
CA ARG A 490 -20.13 11.71 -1.22
C ARG A 490 -19.55 13.06 -1.65
N SER A 491 -18.96 13.77 -0.70
CA SER A 491 -18.01 14.84 -1.01
C SER A 491 -16.94 14.31 -1.98
N MET A 492 -16.74 14.99 -3.11
CA MET A 492 -15.69 14.68 -4.08
C MET A 492 -14.31 14.68 -3.40
N SER A 493 -13.56 13.60 -3.55
CA SER A 493 -12.14 13.58 -3.19
C SER A 493 -11.30 14.30 -4.24
N VAL A 494 -10.04 14.62 -3.92
CA VAL A 494 -9.13 15.22 -4.92
C VAL A 494 -8.75 14.18 -6.00
N VAL A 495 -8.82 12.88 -5.70
CA VAL A 495 -8.73 11.78 -6.69
C VAL A 495 -9.89 11.88 -7.68
N ASP A 496 -11.12 12.01 -7.16
CA ASP A 496 -12.34 12.13 -7.96
C ASP A 496 -12.28 13.39 -8.84
N ARG A 497 -11.71 14.51 -8.38
CA ARG A 497 -11.51 15.70 -9.24
C ARG A 497 -10.50 15.47 -10.37
N VAL A 498 -9.36 14.83 -10.13
CA VAL A 498 -8.39 14.54 -11.21
C VAL A 498 -8.99 13.58 -12.25
N LEU A 499 -9.72 12.55 -11.81
CA LEU A 499 -10.45 11.66 -12.70
C LEU A 499 -11.56 12.42 -13.45
N PHE A 500 -12.31 13.28 -12.77
CA PHE A 500 -13.33 14.14 -13.39
C PHE A 500 -12.73 15.02 -14.49
N ASP A 501 -11.59 15.66 -14.26
CA ASP A 501 -10.94 16.53 -15.25
C ASP A 501 -10.41 15.72 -16.46
N GLN A 502 -9.87 14.51 -16.23
CA GLN A 502 -9.51 13.59 -17.32
C GLN A 502 -10.74 13.12 -18.13
N HIS A 503 -11.84 12.81 -17.46
CA HIS A 503 -13.10 12.42 -18.10
C HIS A 503 -13.76 13.59 -18.83
N LYS A 504 -13.65 14.83 -18.32
CA LYS A 504 -14.08 16.07 -18.97
C LYS A 504 -13.35 16.29 -20.30
N VAL A 505 -12.02 16.20 -20.31
CA VAL A 505 -11.23 16.26 -21.56
C VAL A 505 -11.65 15.16 -22.54
N THR A 506 -11.72 13.90 -22.07
CA THR A 506 -12.13 12.76 -22.91
C THR A 506 -13.54 12.91 -23.49
N ALA A 507 -14.49 13.47 -22.73
CA ALA A 507 -15.85 13.71 -23.17
C ALA A 507 -15.95 14.84 -24.20
N LEU A 508 -15.21 15.93 -23.99
CA LEU A 508 -15.14 17.06 -24.94
C LEU A 508 -14.43 16.66 -26.24
N GLU A 509 -13.36 15.87 -26.19
CA GLU A 509 -12.72 15.27 -27.37
C GLU A 509 -13.69 14.35 -28.12
N ALA A 510 -14.41 13.47 -27.42
CA ALA A 510 -15.42 12.60 -28.04
C ALA A 510 -16.62 13.40 -28.61
N GLN A 511 -16.97 14.54 -28.03
CA GLN A 511 -17.97 15.47 -28.57
C GLN A 511 -17.45 16.16 -29.85
N ALA A 512 -16.17 16.58 -29.86
CA ALA A 512 -15.52 17.15 -31.05
C ALA A 512 -15.43 16.13 -32.20
N ASP A 513 -15.12 14.86 -31.91
CA ASP A 513 -15.20 13.73 -32.85
C ASP A 513 -16.60 13.63 -33.48
N CYS A 514 -17.66 13.71 -32.65
CA CYS A 514 -19.06 13.70 -33.14
C CYS A 514 -19.32 14.88 -34.09
N TYR A 515 -18.94 16.10 -33.70
CA TYR A 515 -19.10 17.28 -34.56
C TYR A 515 -18.31 17.17 -35.87
N ALA A 516 -17.10 16.61 -35.85
CA ALA A 516 -16.30 16.41 -37.06
C ALA A 516 -16.99 15.45 -38.05
N VAL A 517 -17.52 14.32 -37.57
CA VAL A 517 -18.30 13.39 -38.42
C VAL A 517 -19.62 14.02 -38.88
N HIS A 518 -20.30 14.76 -38.02
CA HIS A 518 -21.53 15.48 -38.37
C HIS A 518 -21.30 16.54 -39.46
N VAL A 519 -20.21 17.30 -39.40
CA VAL A 519 -19.82 18.25 -40.46
C VAL A 519 -19.46 17.53 -41.76
N MET A 520 -18.78 16.37 -41.70
CA MET A 520 -18.54 15.55 -42.90
C MET A 520 -19.83 15.03 -43.53
N LEU A 521 -20.79 14.59 -42.71
CA LEU A 521 -22.13 14.17 -43.14
C LEU A 521 -22.86 15.34 -43.83
N MET A 522 -22.96 16.50 -43.17
CA MET A 522 -23.63 17.69 -43.72
C MET A 522 -22.96 18.18 -45.02
N LYS A 523 -21.62 18.15 -45.09
CA LYS A 523 -20.88 18.48 -46.31
C LYS A 523 -21.24 17.54 -47.47
N HIS A 524 -21.35 16.23 -47.21
CA HIS A 524 -21.72 15.26 -48.25
C HIS A 524 -23.19 15.39 -48.67
N VAL A 525 -24.11 15.64 -47.72
CA VAL A 525 -25.53 15.93 -48.00
C VAL A 525 -25.71 17.24 -48.80
N SER A 526 -24.86 18.25 -48.58
CA SER A 526 -24.84 19.49 -49.40
C SER A 526 -24.21 19.31 -50.79
N GLY A 527 -23.59 18.16 -51.07
CA GLY A 527 -22.91 17.87 -52.32
C GLY A 527 -23.88 17.59 -53.47
N ARG A 528 -23.45 17.89 -54.71
CA ARG A 528 -24.26 17.65 -55.93
C ARG A 528 -24.48 16.18 -56.27
N THR A 529 -23.77 15.25 -55.61
CA THR A 529 -23.85 13.80 -55.82
C THR A 529 -23.95 13.12 -54.46
N MET A 530 -25.18 12.88 -54.00
CA MET A 530 -25.48 12.23 -52.72
C MET A 530 -25.43 10.71 -52.87
N ASP A 531 -24.38 10.06 -52.37
CA ASP A 531 -24.32 8.59 -52.30
C ASP A 531 -24.95 8.09 -50.99
N VAL A 532 -26.17 7.54 -51.11
CA VAL A 532 -26.95 7.00 -49.98
C VAL A 532 -26.27 5.76 -49.38
N GLY A 533 -25.55 4.97 -50.16
CA GLY A 533 -24.83 3.78 -49.69
C GLY A 533 -23.66 4.16 -48.79
N PHE A 534 -22.81 5.08 -49.26
CA PHE A 534 -21.70 5.64 -48.48
C PHE A 534 -22.17 6.39 -47.22
N LEU A 535 -23.25 7.17 -47.35
CA LEU A 535 -23.88 7.88 -46.23
C LEU A 535 -24.34 6.92 -45.12
N HIS A 536 -25.04 5.83 -45.48
CA HIS A 536 -25.59 4.91 -44.48
C HIS A 536 -24.52 3.96 -43.92
N ALA A 537 -23.75 3.29 -44.79
CA ALA A 537 -22.84 2.23 -44.38
C ALA A 537 -21.55 2.72 -43.71
N GLU A 538 -21.05 3.90 -44.09
CA GLU A 538 -19.76 4.40 -43.58
C GLU A 538 -19.91 5.64 -42.68
N LEU A 539 -20.58 6.70 -43.14
CA LEU A 539 -20.74 7.93 -42.34
C LEU A 539 -21.72 7.75 -41.18
N GLY A 540 -22.87 7.09 -41.41
CA GLY A 540 -23.86 6.79 -40.39
C GLY A 540 -23.27 5.93 -39.27
N ALA A 541 -22.65 4.80 -39.61
CA ALA A 541 -21.99 3.92 -38.64
C ALA A 541 -20.89 4.63 -37.82
N LYS A 542 -20.06 5.48 -38.45
CA LYS A 542 -19.04 6.28 -37.76
C LYS A 542 -19.65 7.32 -36.81
N LEU A 543 -20.75 7.97 -37.21
CA LEU A 543 -21.44 8.94 -36.35
C LEU A 543 -22.06 8.25 -35.13
N ASP A 544 -22.73 7.13 -35.35
CA ASP A 544 -23.30 6.27 -34.32
C ASP A 544 -22.25 5.82 -33.29
N ASP A 545 -21.08 5.37 -33.75
CA ASP A 545 -19.98 4.98 -32.86
C ASP A 545 -19.33 6.17 -32.14
N ALA A 546 -19.23 7.34 -32.78
CA ALA A 546 -18.79 8.57 -32.11
C ALA A 546 -19.80 8.96 -31.01
N MET A 547 -21.10 8.98 -31.32
CA MET A 547 -22.17 9.31 -30.35
C MET A 547 -22.21 8.31 -29.19
N ARG A 548 -22.04 7.01 -29.45
CA ARG A 548 -21.91 5.97 -28.40
C ARG A 548 -20.68 6.21 -27.51
N ARG A 549 -19.53 6.60 -28.08
CA ARG A 549 -18.32 6.95 -27.30
C ARG A 549 -18.55 8.20 -26.44
N ALA A 550 -19.09 9.27 -27.01
CA ALA A 550 -19.35 10.52 -26.32
C ALA A 550 -20.37 10.35 -25.17
N ALA A 551 -21.51 9.70 -25.45
CA ALA A 551 -22.52 9.43 -24.42
C ALA A 551 -21.96 8.63 -23.23
N LYS A 552 -21.11 7.63 -23.50
CA LYS A 552 -20.42 6.84 -22.47
C LYS A 552 -19.39 7.68 -21.68
N ALA A 553 -18.72 8.63 -22.32
CA ALA A 553 -17.78 9.53 -21.64
C ALA A 553 -18.50 10.54 -20.73
N PHE A 554 -19.62 11.12 -21.19
CA PHE A 554 -20.47 11.99 -20.36
C PHE A 554 -21.09 11.25 -19.17
N ASP A 555 -21.59 10.02 -19.36
CA ASP A 555 -22.09 9.18 -18.26
C ASP A 555 -20.98 8.84 -17.25
N ALA A 556 -19.76 8.53 -17.72
CA ALA A 556 -18.61 8.33 -16.83
C ALA A 556 -18.27 9.58 -16.00
N MET A 557 -18.28 10.77 -16.62
CA MET A 557 -18.03 12.05 -15.94
C MET A 557 -19.13 12.35 -14.88
N LEU A 558 -20.41 12.16 -15.22
CA LEU A 558 -21.54 12.40 -14.32
C LEU A 558 -21.61 11.39 -13.15
N ARG A 559 -21.08 10.17 -13.31
CA ARG A 559 -20.97 9.20 -12.21
C ARG A 559 -19.96 9.62 -11.14
N ILE A 560 -18.92 10.36 -11.52
CA ILE A 560 -17.91 10.89 -10.61
C ILE A 560 -18.45 12.12 -9.87
N SER A 561 -19.10 13.04 -10.59
CA SER A 561 -19.68 14.25 -10.02
C SER A 561 -21.12 14.49 -10.51
N PRO A 562 -22.13 13.87 -9.86
CA PRO A 562 -23.53 13.93 -10.32
C PRO A 562 -24.21 15.28 -10.08
N GLU A 563 -23.56 16.17 -9.31
CA GLU A 563 -24.02 17.51 -8.97
C GLU A 563 -23.05 18.60 -9.48
N SER A 564 -22.07 18.29 -10.33
CA SER A 564 -21.26 19.35 -10.95
C SER A 564 -22.10 20.13 -11.98
N PRO A 565 -22.29 21.45 -11.82
CA PRO A 565 -23.13 22.22 -12.74
C PRO A 565 -22.52 22.28 -14.14
N GLU A 566 -21.20 22.35 -14.25
CA GLU A 566 -20.48 22.24 -15.53
C GLU A 566 -20.73 20.89 -16.21
N ALA A 567 -20.64 19.78 -15.46
CA ALA A 567 -20.82 18.44 -16.01
C ALA A 567 -22.22 18.26 -16.59
N LEU A 568 -23.23 18.74 -15.85
CA LEU A 568 -24.63 18.74 -16.25
C LEU A 568 -24.84 19.64 -17.48
N ALA A 569 -24.22 20.81 -17.54
CA ALA A 569 -24.30 21.72 -18.68
C ALA A 569 -23.66 21.14 -19.96
N TYR A 570 -22.44 20.58 -19.89
CA TYR A 570 -21.81 19.93 -21.05
C TYR A 570 -22.59 18.70 -21.52
N ALA A 571 -23.09 17.88 -20.59
CA ALA A 571 -23.91 16.73 -20.95
C ALA A 571 -25.24 17.15 -21.59
N ALA A 572 -25.85 18.25 -21.12
CA ALA A 572 -27.05 18.81 -21.73
C ALA A 572 -26.80 19.35 -23.13
N ASP A 573 -25.69 20.07 -23.34
CA ASP A 573 -25.26 20.56 -24.66
C ASP A 573 -25.12 19.42 -25.68
N PHE A 574 -24.43 18.34 -25.30
CA PHE A 574 -24.33 17.14 -26.12
C PHE A 574 -25.71 16.52 -26.45
N GLN A 575 -26.60 16.41 -25.45
CA GLN A 575 -27.95 15.86 -25.67
C GLN A 575 -28.80 16.76 -26.58
N LEU A 576 -28.65 18.08 -26.48
CA LEU A 576 -29.39 19.07 -27.26
C LEU A 576 -28.89 19.15 -28.71
N GLN A 577 -27.59 19.32 -28.92
CA GLN A 577 -27.00 19.60 -30.24
C GLN A 577 -26.77 18.35 -31.09
N LEU A 578 -26.40 17.21 -30.46
CA LEU A 578 -25.98 16.00 -31.19
C LEU A 578 -26.97 14.84 -31.04
N ALA A 579 -27.48 14.58 -29.83
CA ALA A 579 -28.42 13.46 -29.63
C ALA A 579 -29.88 13.80 -29.97
N GLY A 580 -30.22 15.08 -30.11
CA GLY A 580 -31.60 15.54 -30.36
C GLY A 580 -32.59 15.29 -29.22
N ASN A 581 -32.11 14.91 -28.03
CA ASN A 581 -32.93 14.52 -26.89
C ASN A 581 -33.22 15.72 -25.99
N THR A 582 -34.17 16.55 -26.42
CA THR A 582 -34.53 17.82 -25.76
C THR A 582 -35.06 17.63 -24.34
N THR A 583 -35.70 16.51 -24.02
CA THR A 583 -36.22 16.24 -22.66
C THR A 583 -35.09 15.89 -21.69
N ALA A 584 -34.12 15.06 -22.10
CA ALA A 584 -32.93 14.78 -21.30
C ALA A 584 -32.04 16.02 -21.12
N ALA A 585 -31.88 16.83 -22.16
CA ALA A 585 -31.17 18.10 -22.07
C ALA A 585 -31.85 19.07 -21.08
N ALA A 586 -33.18 19.16 -21.10
CA ALA A 586 -33.94 20.01 -20.19
C ALA A 586 -33.82 19.57 -18.71
N ASP A 587 -33.88 18.27 -18.40
CA ASP A 587 -33.67 17.76 -17.03
C ASP A 587 -32.25 18.08 -16.53
N LEU A 588 -31.23 17.83 -17.36
CA LEU A 588 -29.83 18.12 -17.01
C LEU A 588 -29.61 19.62 -16.73
N LEU A 589 -30.16 20.51 -17.56
CA LEU A 589 -30.10 21.97 -17.33
C LEU A 589 -30.87 22.40 -16.07
N GLN A 590 -32.07 21.85 -15.85
CA GLN A 590 -32.85 22.17 -14.64
C GLN A 590 -32.14 21.69 -13.36
N ARG A 591 -31.44 20.55 -13.43
CA ARG A 591 -30.56 20.08 -12.35
C ARG A 591 -29.36 21.00 -12.16
N ALA A 592 -28.68 21.42 -13.23
CA ALA A 592 -27.55 22.35 -13.14
C ALA A 592 -27.95 23.65 -12.43
N GLN A 593 -29.03 24.29 -12.89
CA GLN A 593 -29.58 25.52 -12.29
C GLN A 593 -29.96 25.35 -10.81
N ARG A 594 -30.52 24.19 -10.43
CA ARG A 594 -30.88 23.89 -9.03
C ARG A 594 -29.63 23.82 -8.13
N VAL A 595 -28.55 23.21 -8.61
CA VAL A 595 -27.28 23.15 -7.87
C VAL A 595 -26.62 24.53 -7.81
N GLU A 596 -26.58 25.29 -8.91
CA GLU A 596 -26.03 26.65 -8.93
C GLU A 596 -26.75 27.58 -7.94
N GLU A 597 -28.08 27.55 -7.93
CA GLU A 597 -28.91 28.32 -6.99
C GLU A 597 -28.63 27.90 -5.54
N ASN A 598 -28.49 26.60 -5.26
CA ASN A 598 -28.14 26.10 -3.93
C ASN A 598 -26.73 26.56 -3.50
N ASN A 599 -25.74 26.42 -4.39
CA ASN A 599 -24.37 26.86 -4.15
C ASN A 599 -24.28 28.38 -3.92
N ARG A 600 -25.08 29.18 -4.66
CA ARG A 600 -25.18 30.62 -4.44
C ARG A 600 -25.75 30.93 -3.05
N ARG A 601 -26.86 30.28 -2.67
CA ARG A 601 -27.47 30.44 -1.32
C ARG A 601 -26.52 30.09 -0.19
N ILE A 602 -25.73 29.02 -0.33
CA ILE A 602 -24.72 28.63 0.66
C ILE A 602 -23.59 29.68 0.75
N LYS A 603 -23.15 30.25 -0.38
CA LYS A 603 -22.11 31.29 -0.43
C LYS A 603 -22.57 32.65 0.11
N GLU A 604 -23.83 33.02 -0.13
CA GLU A 604 -24.44 34.28 0.33
C GLU A 604 -24.95 34.21 1.78
N ARG A 605 -24.94 33.02 2.40
CA ARG A 605 -25.41 32.78 3.76
C ARG A 605 -24.58 33.58 4.77
N ARG A 606 -25.20 34.58 5.39
CA ARG A 606 -24.60 35.28 6.53
C ARG A 606 -24.61 34.41 7.78
N ILE A 607 -23.52 34.46 8.53
CA ILE A 607 -23.40 33.82 9.84
C ILE A 607 -23.44 34.92 10.90
N ALA A 608 -24.41 34.82 11.81
CA ALA A 608 -24.57 35.78 12.90
C ALA A 608 -23.38 35.72 13.87
N THR A 609 -23.00 34.52 14.31
CA THR A 609 -21.94 34.32 15.32
C THR A 609 -20.82 33.40 14.83
N LEU A 610 -19.58 33.87 14.95
CA LEU A 610 -18.38 33.13 14.51
C LEU A 610 -17.88 32.13 15.57
N ALA A 611 -18.30 30.88 15.44
CA ALA A 611 -17.77 29.78 16.23
C ALA A 611 -16.43 29.26 15.64
N PHE A 612 -15.30 29.81 16.08
CA PHE A 612 -13.98 29.37 15.62
C PHE A 612 -13.73 27.87 15.89
N ASN A 613 -13.15 27.18 14.90
CA ASN A 613 -12.89 25.73 14.87
C ASN A 613 -14.15 24.83 14.95
N ALA A 614 -15.36 25.40 14.89
CA ALA A 614 -16.58 24.62 14.71
C ALA A 614 -16.55 23.85 13.39
N ARG A 615 -17.19 22.68 13.36
CA ARG A 615 -17.48 21.99 12.09
C ARG A 615 -18.53 22.79 11.33
N ALA A 616 -18.33 22.93 10.03
CA ALA A 616 -19.39 23.36 9.12
C ALA A 616 -20.02 22.11 8.49
N ASP A 617 -21.35 22.06 8.44
CA ASP A 617 -22.08 20.96 7.79
C ASP A 617 -21.97 21.04 6.26
N ASP A 618 -21.76 22.24 5.72
CA ASP A 618 -21.59 22.52 4.29
C ASP A 618 -20.12 22.28 3.86
N ASP A 619 -19.84 21.08 3.33
CA ASP A 619 -18.49 20.64 2.94
C ASP A 619 -17.95 21.39 1.71
N LEU A 620 -16.65 21.72 1.72
CA LEU A 620 -16.00 22.37 0.56
C LEU A 620 -15.63 21.35 -0.52
N SER A 621 -16.19 21.52 -1.72
CA SER A 621 -15.83 20.70 -2.89
C SER A 621 -14.55 21.21 -3.58
N PRO A 622 -13.63 20.31 -3.99
CA PRO A 622 -12.51 20.64 -4.89
C PRO A 622 -12.94 21.09 -6.29
N SER A 623 -14.18 20.81 -6.70
CA SER A 623 -14.67 21.06 -8.06
C SER A 623 -15.31 22.44 -8.28
N ASP A 624 -15.47 23.21 -7.21
CA ASP A 624 -16.03 24.55 -7.27
C ASP A 624 -14.90 25.56 -7.50
N ASP A 625 -14.72 25.95 -8.75
CA ASP A 625 -13.68 26.87 -9.22
C ASP A 625 -13.73 28.26 -8.53
N GLN A 626 -14.76 28.58 -7.73
CA GLN A 626 -14.80 29.79 -6.91
C GLN A 626 -14.08 29.64 -5.55
N ASN A 627 -13.85 28.41 -5.08
CA ASN A 627 -13.11 28.14 -3.85
C ASN A 627 -11.61 28.33 -4.10
N ALA A 628 -10.92 28.97 -3.17
CA ALA A 628 -9.47 29.03 -3.18
C ALA A 628 -8.91 27.62 -2.93
N ALA A 629 -8.07 27.13 -3.83
CA ALA A 629 -7.40 25.85 -3.72
C ALA A 629 -5.89 26.04 -3.83
N PHE A 630 -5.14 25.41 -2.95
CA PHE A 630 -3.67 25.41 -2.95
C PHE A 630 -3.12 24.05 -2.50
N ILE A 631 -1.91 23.71 -2.92
CA ILE A 631 -1.23 22.47 -2.54
C ILE A 631 0.05 22.82 -1.78
N ILE A 632 0.18 22.32 -0.55
CA ILE A 632 1.42 22.43 0.23
C ILE A 632 2.26 21.15 0.15
N SER A 633 3.57 21.31 0.15
CA SER A 633 4.52 20.19 0.22
C SER A 633 4.58 19.62 1.64
N THR A 634 4.68 18.30 1.71
CA THR A 634 4.87 17.50 2.92
C THR A 634 6.28 16.90 3.01
N ASP A 635 7.17 17.25 2.08
CA ASP A 635 8.56 16.80 2.14
C ASP A 635 9.33 17.54 3.25
N ARG A 636 10.29 16.86 3.89
CA ARG A 636 11.06 17.40 5.02
C ARG A 636 11.87 18.65 4.64
N ALA A 637 12.31 18.75 3.38
CA ALA A 637 13.13 19.86 2.89
C ALA A 637 12.33 21.15 2.60
N SER A 638 11.01 21.03 2.35
CA SER A 638 10.15 22.13 1.89
C SER A 638 8.80 22.11 2.63
N LEU A 639 8.81 21.72 3.91
CA LEU A 639 7.60 21.41 4.65
C LEU A 639 6.73 22.67 4.81
N GLY A 640 5.48 22.60 4.34
CA GLY A 640 4.56 23.76 4.37
C GLY A 640 4.75 24.76 3.24
N GLU A 641 5.67 24.55 2.29
CA GLU A 641 5.81 25.38 1.10
C GLU A 641 4.61 25.21 0.15
N ILE A 642 4.02 26.30 -0.30
CA ILE A 642 2.92 26.30 -1.28
C ILE A 642 3.48 26.03 -2.68
N THR A 643 3.19 24.85 -3.23
CA THR A 643 3.68 24.40 -4.54
C THR A 643 2.79 24.84 -5.71
N SER A 644 1.50 25.05 -5.48
CA SER A 644 0.56 25.51 -6.51
C SER A 644 -0.68 26.15 -5.90
N VAL A 645 -1.32 27.06 -6.66
CA VAL A 645 -2.53 27.78 -6.29
C VAL A 645 -3.46 27.91 -7.50
N ASN A 646 -4.78 27.95 -7.29
CA ASN A 646 -5.73 28.26 -8.36
C ASN A 646 -5.99 29.79 -8.48
N THR A 647 -6.68 30.19 -9.55
CA THR A 647 -7.04 31.59 -9.82
C THR A 647 -7.93 32.20 -8.73
N ALA A 648 -8.82 31.41 -8.14
CA ALA A 648 -9.65 31.86 -7.01
C ALA A 648 -8.83 32.16 -5.75
N ALA A 649 -7.76 31.41 -5.46
CA ALA A 649 -6.86 31.68 -4.36
C ALA A 649 -6.15 33.03 -4.53
N VAL A 650 -5.61 33.31 -5.73
CA VAL A 650 -5.00 34.62 -6.05
C VAL A 650 -6.00 35.76 -5.86
N ARG A 651 -7.26 35.57 -6.26
CA ARG A 651 -8.35 36.54 -6.09
C ARG A 651 -8.78 36.74 -4.63
N ILE A 652 -8.84 35.66 -3.83
CA ILE A 652 -9.31 35.68 -2.43
C ILE A 652 -8.22 36.22 -1.49
N PHE A 653 -6.95 35.92 -1.75
CA PHE A 653 -5.82 36.36 -0.94
C PHE A 653 -5.12 37.63 -1.46
N GLY A 654 -5.49 38.11 -2.65
CA GLY A 654 -4.99 39.36 -3.23
C GLY A 654 -3.52 39.35 -3.63
N SER A 655 -2.90 38.17 -3.80
CA SER A 655 -1.49 38.04 -4.19
C SER A 655 -1.24 36.79 -5.05
N SER A 656 -0.44 36.95 -6.09
CA SER A 656 0.13 35.85 -6.88
C SER A 656 1.35 35.21 -6.20
N ASN A 657 2.01 35.92 -5.30
CA ASN A 657 3.34 35.58 -4.77
C ASN A 657 3.26 34.60 -3.60
N MET A 658 2.24 33.74 -3.57
CA MET A 658 2.08 32.71 -2.55
C MET A 658 2.87 31.44 -2.90
N VAL A 659 3.05 31.13 -4.18
CA VAL A 659 3.82 29.97 -4.63
C VAL A 659 5.30 30.13 -4.26
N GLY A 660 5.90 29.10 -3.69
CA GLY A 660 7.27 29.11 -3.14
C GLY A 660 7.39 29.74 -1.75
N SER A 661 6.29 30.26 -1.17
CA SER A 661 6.26 30.74 0.21
C SER A 661 5.74 29.68 1.18
N ASN A 662 6.14 29.76 2.45
CA ASN A 662 5.53 28.95 3.51
C ASN A 662 4.06 29.37 3.72
N ILE A 663 3.18 28.39 3.93
CA ILE A 663 1.75 28.52 4.23
C ILE A 663 1.40 29.50 5.35
N ASN A 664 2.33 29.80 6.25
CA ASN A 664 2.17 30.78 7.32
C ASN A 664 1.82 32.19 6.81
N VAL A 665 2.07 32.51 5.54
CA VAL A 665 1.65 33.78 4.89
C VAL A 665 0.12 33.99 4.88
N ILE A 666 -0.69 32.92 4.93
CA ILE A 666 -2.16 33.02 4.97
C ILE A 666 -2.77 32.68 6.34
N ILE A 667 -1.94 32.37 7.33
CA ILE A 667 -2.35 31.94 8.68
C ILE A 667 -1.99 33.05 9.66
N PRO A 668 -2.93 33.59 10.45
CA PRO A 668 -2.62 34.69 11.35
C PRO A 668 -1.88 34.25 12.62
N ARG A 669 -1.16 35.19 13.23
CA ARG A 669 -0.63 35.05 14.59
C ARG A 669 -1.77 34.86 15.62
N PRO A 670 -1.54 34.11 16.72
CA PRO A 670 -0.31 33.39 17.07
C PRO A 670 -0.21 31.99 16.43
N VAL A 671 -1.17 31.59 15.58
CA VAL A 671 -1.21 30.23 15.03
C VAL A 671 -0.04 29.99 14.07
N SER A 672 0.31 30.98 13.24
CA SER A 672 1.50 30.96 12.37
C SER A 672 2.78 30.58 13.11
N ASP A 673 2.97 31.09 14.33
CA ASP A 673 4.24 31.00 15.06
C ASP A 673 4.48 29.59 15.61
N ILE A 674 3.39 28.81 15.80
CA ILE A 674 3.46 27.38 16.15
C ILE A 674 3.20 26.46 14.95
N HIS A 675 2.79 26.98 13.79
CA HIS A 675 2.25 26.17 12.70
C HIS A 675 3.27 25.20 12.09
N ASP A 676 4.53 25.62 11.96
CA ASP A 676 5.60 24.74 11.48
C ASP A 676 5.79 23.52 12.40
N SER A 677 5.59 23.68 13.72
CA SER A 677 5.62 22.55 14.68
C SER A 677 4.40 21.62 14.53
N LEU A 678 3.24 22.15 14.14
CA LEU A 678 2.05 21.36 13.84
C LEU A 678 2.21 20.57 12.54
N LEU A 679 2.84 21.16 11.51
CA LEU A 679 3.20 20.47 10.28
C LEU A 679 4.28 19.41 10.49
N ALA A 680 5.31 19.71 11.30
CA ALA A 680 6.34 18.73 11.67
C ALA A 680 5.72 17.56 12.45
N THR A 681 4.81 17.84 13.38
CA THR A 681 4.03 16.83 14.09
C THR A 681 3.18 16.03 13.10
N PHE A 682 2.47 16.65 12.17
CA PHE A 682 1.68 15.94 11.16
C PHE A 682 2.54 15.04 10.25
N SER A 683 3.71 15.52 9.79
CA SER A 683 4.63 14.71 9.00
C SER A 683 5.20 13.52 9.78
N GLN A 684 5.26 13.60 11.11
CA GLN A 684 5.69 12.49 11.97
C GLN A 684 4.55 11.54 12.33
N THR A 685 3.35 12.07 12.62
CA THR A 685 2.21 11.32 13.17
C THR A 685 1.20 10.85 12.11
N GLY A 686 1.20 11.46 10.92
CA GLY A 686 0.22 11.21 9.85
C GLY A 686 -1.24 11.45 10.25
N THR A 687 -1.50 12.16 11.35
CA THR A 687 -2.85 12.31 11.91
C THR A 687 -3.18 13.78 12.18
N SER A 688 -4.36 14.20 11.73
CA SER A 688 -4.88 15.55 11.96
C SER A 688 -6.39 15.53 12.20
N LYS A 689 -6.86 16.34 13.16
CA LYS A 689 -8.29 16.58 13.40
C LYS A 689 -8.94 17.47 12.33
N PHE A 690 -8.14 18.03 11.43
CA PHE A 690 -8.54 18.91 10.32
C PHE A 690 -8.58 18.19 8.96
N LEU A 691 -8.02 16.98 8.85
CA LEU A 691 -8.17 16.14 7.66
C LEU A 691 -9.65 15.78 7.47
N ASP A 692 -10.14 15.82 6.24
CA ASP A 692 -11.48 15.38 5.82
C ASP A 692 -12.66 15.99 6.60
N SER A 693 -12.48 17.16 7.22
CA SER A 693 -13.58 17.90 7.85
C SER A 693 -13.49 19.39 7.59
N THR A 694 -14.59 19.99 7.13
CA THR A 694 -14.68 21.44 6.93
C THR A 694 -14.85 22.16 8.28
N ARG A 695 -14.03 23.18 8.52
CA ARG A 695 -14.00 23.98 9.75
C ARG A 695 -14.19 25.46 9.48
N VAL A 696 -14.80 26.18 10.41
CA VAL A 696 -14.81 27.66 10.40
C VAL A 696 -13.53 28.17 11.06
N LEU A 697 -12.66 28.81 10.30
CA LEU A 697 -11.39 29.38 10.74
C LEU A 697 -11.26 30.84 10.28
N VAL A 698 -10.13 31.47 10.61
CA VAL A 698 -9.74 32.79 10.11
C VAL A 698 -8.51 32.65 9.23
N ALA A 699 -8.48 33.42 8.15
CA ALA A 699 -7.36 33.49 7.22
C ALA A 699 -6.87 34.94 7.10
N GLN A 700 -5.60 35.12 6.77
CA GLN A 700 -4.97 36.42 6.59
C GLN A 700 -4.88 36.77 5.10
N HIS A 701 -5.24 37.99 4.75
CA HIS A 701 -5.09 38.53 3.39
C HIS A 701 -3.67 39.08 3.19
N SER A 702 -3.20 39.19 1.94
CA SER A 702 -1.89 39.80 1.61
C SER A 702 -1.73 41.27 2.07
N ALA A 703 -2.83 41.92 2.44
CA ALA A 703 -2.90 43.28 2.99
C ALA A 703 -3.12 43.28 4.51
N GLY A 704 -2.53 42.30 5.22
CA GLY A 704 -2.48 42.19 6.68
C GLY A 704 -3.78 41.79 7.39
N TYR A 705 -4.95 42.07 6.82
CA TYR A 705 -6.24 41.92 7.52
C TYR A 705 -6.75 40.47 7.60
N LEU A 706 -7.58 40.23 8.61
CA LEU A 706 -8.29 38.96 8.80
C LEU A 706 -9.63 38.90 8.08
N PHE A 707 -9.98 37.73 7.57
CA PHE A 707 -11.34 37.39 7.16
C PHE A 707 -11.73 35.99 7.66
N PRO A 708 -13.02 35.75 8.00
CA PRO A 708 -13.48 34.42 8.38
C PRO A 708 -13.66 33.57 7.12
N ALA A 709 -13.37 32.28 7.22
CA ALA A 709 -13.46 31.36 6.09
C ALA A 709 -13.84 29.95 6.54
N ARG A 710 -14.51 29.20 5.66
CA ARG A 710 -14.49 27.74 5.72
C ARG A 710 -13.14 27.26 5.20
N PHE A 711 -12.56 26.30 5.90
CA PHE A 711 -11.27 25.71 5.60
C PHE A 711 -11.39 24.18 5.66
N ARG A 712 -10.80 23.48 4.69
CA ARG A 712 -10.77 22.03 4.63
C ARG A 712 -9.42 21.55 4.13
N ILE A 713 -8.83 20.55 4.79
CA ILE A 713 -7.64 19.84 4.30
C ILE A 713 -8.08 18.52 3.68
N LEU A 714 -7.56 18.25 2.48
CA LEU A 714 -7.68 16.98 1.77
C LEU A 714 -6.28 16.46 1.43
N GLU A 715 -6.14 15.15 1.31
CA GLU A 715 -4.95 14.56 0.67
C GLU A 715 -5.10 14.64 -0.86
N THR A 716 -4.06 15.13 -1.54
CA THR A 716 -3.97 15.09 -3.00
C THR A 716 -3.80 13.64 -3.47
N PRO A 717 -4.39 13.21 -4.61
CA PRO A 717 -4.17 11.89 -5.17
C PRO A 717 -2.68 11.56 -5.34
N PRO A 718 -2.26 10.33 -5.04
CA PRO A 718 -0.95 9.86 -5.45
C PRO A 718 -0.82 9.88 -6.98
N SER A 719 0.33 10.35 -7.47
CA SER A 719 0.70 10.36 -8.88
C SER A 719 1.35 9.03 -9.30
N ALA A 720 1.41 8.78 -10.61
CA ALA A 720 2.06 7.61 -11.19
C ALA A 720 3.57 7.50 -10.90
N ASP A 721 4.23 8.61 -10.53
CA ASP A 721 5.65 8.70 -10.17
C ASP A 721 5.93 9.08 -8.71
N ASP A 722 4.97 9.70 -8.02
CA ASP A 722 5.11 10.19 -6.64
C ASP A 722 3.82 9.93 -5.86
N MET A 723 3.86 9.03 -4.87
CA MET A 723 2.71 8.76 -4.00
C MET A 723 2.76 9.56 -2.69
N ARG A 724 3.77 10.41 -2.46
CA ARG A 724 3.87 11.20 -1.23
C ARG A 724 2.59 12.02 -1.08
N PRO A 725 1.88 11.90 0.07
CA PRO A 725 0.62 12.60 0.27
C PRO A 725 0.90 14.10 0.37
N ARG A 726 0.56 14.83 -0.68
CA ARG A 726 0.51 16.30 -0.64
C ARG A 726 -0.80 16.71 0.01
N LEU A 727 -0.83 17.87 0.65
CA LEU A 727 -2.06 18.39 1.25
C LEU A 727 -2.65 19.48 0.37
N THR A 728 -3.89 19.27 -0.08
CA THR A 728 -4.69 20.29 -0.75
C THR A 728 -5.52 21.02 0.30
N GLY A 729 -5.26 22.31 0.48
CA GLY A 729 -6.13 23.19 1.25
C GLY A 729 -7.23 23.79 0.37
N LEU A 730 -8.47 23.73 0.83
CA LEU A 730 -9.62 24.41 0.23
C LEU A 730 -10.13 25.49 1.19
N ILE A 731 -10.35 26.69 0.67
CA ILE A 731 -10.83 27.85 1.43
C ILE A 731 -11.98 28.52 0.68
N ALA A 732 -13.05 28.84 1.40
CA ALA A 732 -14.09 29.75 0.93
C ALA A 732 -14.34 30.84 1.98
N PRO A 733 -14.31 32.13 1.61
CA PRO A 733 -14.61 33.22 2.55
C PRO A 733 -16.05 33.10 3.07
N LEU A 734 -16.27 33.56 4.29
CA LEU A 734 -17.57 33.64 4.95
C LEU A 734 -17.99 35.09 5.14
N ILE A 735 -19.29 35.34 5.06
CA ILE A 735 -19.88 36.63 5.41
C ILE A 735 -20.37 36.54 6.85
N ALA A 736 -19.62 37.10 7.80
CA ALA A 736 -20.04 37.24 9.18
C ALA A 736 -20.57 38.66 9.43
N ASP A 737 -21.62 38.80 10.24
CA ASP A 737 -22.10 40.12 10.67
C ASP A 737 -21.22 40.71 11.79
N GLU A 738 -20.73 39.88 12.70
CA GLU A 738 -19.75 40.22 13.75
C GLU A 738 -18.40 40.74 13.21
N SER A 739 -17.70 41.53 14.03
CA SER A 739 -16.33 42.01 13.82
C SER A 739 -15.41 41.40 14.89
N PHE A 740 -14.16 41.09 14.54
CA PHE A 740 -13.25 40.37 15.43
C PHE A 740 -11.80 40.79 15.23
N LEU A 741 -10.99 40.56 16.26
CA LEU A 741 -9.55 40.79 16.32
C LEU A 741 -8.91 39.68 17.16
N ILE A 742 -7.61 39.47 16.97
CA ILE A 742 -6.81 38.54 17.77
C ILE A 742 -5.91 39.35 18.70
N VAL A 743 -5.94 39.01 19.98
CA VAL A 743 -5.09 39.57 21.03
C VAL A 743 -4.05 38.51 21.43
N GLY A 744 -2.79 38.92 21.56
CA GLY A 744 -1.70 38.13 22.09
C GLY A 744 -1.27 38.60 23.48
N ASP A 745 -0.49 37.77 24.17
CA ASP A 745 0.30 38.18 25.34
C ASP A 745 1.77 38.28 24.89
N GLU A 746 2.22 39.51 24.63
CA GLU A 746 3.64 39.81 24.51
C GLU A 746 4.06 40.60 25.75
N SER A 747 4.52 39.87 26.78
CA SER A 747 5.10 40.41 28.01
C SER A 747 4.15 41.28 28.86
N PHE A 748 3.05 40.68 29.32
CA PHE A 748 2.07 41.22 30.29
C PHE A 748 1.15 42.34 29.78
N ASP A 749 1.47 43.00 28.67
CA ASP A 749 0.54 43.87 27.95
C ASP A 749 -0.14 43.08 26.83
N PHE A 750 -1.45 42.88 26.96
CA PHE A 750 -2.29 42.31 25.93
C PHE A 750 -2.19 43.16 24.66
N SER A 751 -1.64 42.62 23.57
CA SER A 751 -1.39 43.36 22.32
C SER A 751 -2.30 42.90 21.19
N ILE A 752 -2.76 43.82 20.34
CA ILE A 752 -3.52 43.47 19.14
C ILE A 752 -2.54 42.92 18.10
N LEU A 753 -2.69 41.64 17.75
CA LEU A 753 -1.84 40.97 16.77
C LEU A 753 -2.39 41.10 15.34
N SER A 754 -3.71 41.10 15.19
CA SER A 754 -4.37 41.09 13.88
C SER A 754 -5.83 41.50 14.00
N VAL A 755 -6.37 42.18 12.98
CA VAL A 755 -7.74 42.73 12.95
C VAL A 755 -8.46 42.40 11.66
N CYS A 756 -9.79 42.24 11.70
CA CYS A 756 -10.59 42.21 10.47
C CYS A 756 -10.90 43.62 9.95
N LEU A 757 -11.20 43.75 8.65
CA LEU A 757 -11.50 45.05 8.02
C LEU A 757 -12.62 45.84 8.71
N LYS A 758 -13.66 45.14 9.20
CA LYS A 758 -14.75 45.79 9.96
C LYS A 758 -14.21 46.45 11.23
N THR A 759 -13.40 45.73 12.01
CA THR A 759 -12.80 46.26 13.25
C THR A 759 -11.87 47.43 12.95
N ALA A 760 -11.01 47.35 11.93
CA ALA A 760 -10.14 48.46 11.53
C ALA A 760 -10.95 49.73 11.17
N ALA A 761 -12.06 49.56 10.42
CA ALA A 761 -12.98 50.66 10.10
C ALA A 761 -13.70 51.22 11.34
N THR A 762 -14.17 50.38 12.27
CA THR A 762 -14.79 50.80 13.53
C THR A 762 -13.81 51.57 14.42
N LEU A 763 -12.54 51.17 14.46
CA LEU A 763 -11.46 51.84 15.20
C LEU A 763 -10.86 53.04 14.46
N GLN A 764 -11.33 53.35 13.24
CA GLN A 764 -10.83 54.42 12.38
C GLN A 764 -9.30 54.42 12.19
N ARG A 765 -8.68 53.22 12.17
CA ARG A 765 -7.23 53.02 12.03
C ARG A 765 -6.94 52.04 10.89
N PRO A 766 -5.90 52.28 10.08
CA PRO A 766 -5.48 51.32 9.06
C PRO A 766 -4.97 50.04 9.71
N VAL A 767 -5.09 48.93 8.98
CA VAL A 767 -4.76 47.58 9.45
C VAL A 767 -3.30 47.49 9.88
N ASP A 768 -2.39 47.98 9.04
CA ASP A 768 -0.93 47.97 9.26
C ASP A 768 -0.53 48.65 10.59
N ALA A 769 -1.20 49.75 10.95
CA ALA A 769 -0.97 50.46 12.21
C ALA A 769 -1.57 49.76 13.44
N LEU A 770 -2.36 48.70 13.24
CA LEU A 770 -2.92 47.85 14.29
C LEU A 770 -2.18 46.50 14.40
N SER A 771 -1.63 45.97 13.30
CA SER A 771 -0.89 44.69 13.27
C SER A 771 0.60 44.82 13.55
N ASP A 772 1.29 45.76 12.90
CA ASP A 772 2.77 45.71 12.82
C ASP A 772 3.46 46.33 14.04
N GLN A 773 2.71 47.09 14.85
CA GLN A 773 3.22 47.78 16.05
C GLN A 773 2.66 47.21 17.37
N GLY A 774 1.86 46.14 17.31
CA GLY A 774 1.32 45.47 18.51
C GLY A 774 0.57 46.45 19.44
N VAL A 775 -0.45 47.14 18.94
CA VAL A 775 -1.16 48.17 19.73
C VAL A 775 -1.70 47.56 21.02
N PRO A 776 -1.37 48.10 22.22
CA PRO A 776 -1.89 47.56 23.47
C PRO A 776 -3.42 47.61 23.47
N ALA A 777 -4.05 46.47 23.75
CA ALA A 777 -5.50 46.34 23.84
C ALA A 777 -6.09 47.28 24.91
N ALA A 778 -5.30 47.67 25.92
CA ALA A 778 -5.63 48.72 26.88
C ALA A 778 -5.88 50.11 26.25
N MET A 779 -5.24 50.45 25.13
CA MET A 779 -5.52 51.71 24.42
C MET A 779 -6.86 51.68 23.66
N VAL A 780 -7.34 50.49 23.32
CA VAL A 780 -8.56 50.29 22.51
C VAL A 780 -9.77 49.94 23.38
N PHE A 781 -9.56 49.22 24.48
CA PHE A 781 -10.59 48.78 25.42
C PHE A 781 -10.20 49.15 26.87
N PRO A 782 -10.02 50.43 27.21
CA PRO A 782 -9.50 50.86 28.52
C PRO A 782 -10.34 50.37 29.71
N GLU A 783 -11.65 50.15 29.53
CA GLU A 783 -12.53 49.61 30.58
C GLU A 783 -12.34 48.10 30.84
N LEU A 784 -11.86 47.35 29.84
CA LEU A 784 -11.57 45.91 29.94
C LEU A 784 -10.26 45.64 30.70
N PHE A 785 -9.35 46.63 30.73
CA PHE A 785 -8.02 46.55 31.34
C PHE A 785 -7.83 47.57 32.49
N GLY A 786 -8.93 47.94 33.14
CA GLY A 786 -9.01 49.07 34.06
C GLY A 786 -7.94 49.12 35.16
N SER A 787 -7.33 50.30 35.32
CA SER A 787 -6.34 50.68 36.36
C SER A 787 -5.00 49.94 36.42
N ALA A 788 -4.79 48.83 35.67
CA ALA A 788 -3.52 48.10 35.68
C ALA A 788 -2.49 48.59 34.64
N GLY A 789 -2.94 49.17 33.52
CA GLY A 789 -2.09 49.48 32.36
C GLY A 789 -1.68 50.95 32.16
N GLN A 790 -1.88 51.86 33.14
CA GLN A 790 -1.46 53.26 32.99
C GLN A 790 0.04 53.47 33.26
N GLY A 791 0.86 53.04 32.30
CA GLY A 791 2.30 53.26 32.22
C GLY A 791 2.75 54.14 31.04
N GLY A 792 1.85 54.95 30.47
CA GLY A 792 2.14 55.79 29.30
C GLY A 792 1.41 57.14 29.34
N VAL A 793 2.18 58.23 29.25
CA VAL A 793 1.65 59.61 29.25
C VAL A 793 0.91 59.88 27.93
N VAL A 794 -0.33 60.34 28.02
CA VAL A 794 -1.09 60.89 26.88
C VAL A 794 -1.10 62.41 27.01
N ASP A 795 -0.25 63.09 26.24
CA ASP A 795 -0.29 64.55 26.13
C ASP A 795 -1.28 64.98 25.03
N GLY A 796 -2.23 65.83 25.43
CA GLY A 796 -2.90 66.87 24.62
C GLY A 796 -3.54 66.51 23.26
N ALA A 797 -4.87 66.63 23.17
CA ALA A 797 -5.51 67.91 22.79
C ALA A 797 -6.99 67.77 22.36
N PHE A 798 -7.92 68.26 23.19
CA PHE A 798 -9.17 68.93 22.76
C PHE A 798 -9.70 69.79 23.94
N PRO A 799 -10.07 71.07 23.74
CA PRO A 799 -10.44 71.95 24.85
C PRO A 799 -11.95 71.95 25.16
N VAL A 800 -12.30 71.85 26.44
CA VAL A 800 -13.62 72.21 26.99
C VAL A 800 -13.40 73.09 28.24
N PRO A 801 -14.08 74.25 28.39
CA PRO A 801 -13.67 75.26 29.37
C PRO A 801 -14.39 75.19 30.74
N GLY A 802 -13.61 75.32 31.82
CA GLY A 802 -14.03 75.77 33.16
C GLY A 802 -14.82 74.75 34.02
N ALA A 803 -14.62 74.61 35.33
CA ALA A 803 -14.08 75.52 36.33
C ALA A 803 -13.84 74.77 37.68
N GLY A 804 -13.15 75.39 38.64
CA GLY A 804 -13.37 75.12 40.08
C GLY A 804 -12.41 74.16 40.81
N GLN A 805 -11.26 74.69 41.22
CA GLN A 805 -10.60 74.55 42.55
C GLN A 805 -10.79 73.27 43.41
N GLY A 806 -9.66 72.74 43.93
CA GLY A 806 -9.62 72.25 45.33
C GLY A 806 -8.67 71.09 45.71
N ASN A 807 -7.41 71.40 46.05
CA ASN A 807 -6.51 70.78 47.06
C ASN A 807 -6.41 69.23 47.20
N LEU A 808 -5.23 68.58 47.04
CA LEU A 808 -4.07 68.51 47.98
C LEU A 808 -4.47 67.84 49.34
N VAL A 809 -3.83 66.78 49.88
CA VAL A 809 -2.40 66.59 50.26
C VAL A 809 -2.08 65.10 50.64
N HIS A 810 -0.88 64.58 50.28
CA HIS A 810 -0.05 63.43 50.82
C HIS A 810 -0.68 62.04 51.16
N GLY A 811 0.05 60.90 51.20
CA GLY A 811 1.44 60.59 50.80
C GLY A 811 2.13 59.47 51.65
N ARG A 812 2.69 58.42 50.99
CA ARG A 812 3.53 57.29 51.54
C ARG A 812 2.85 56.36 52.57
N SER A 813 3.19 55.07 52.76
CA SER A 813 4.07 54.05 52.12
C SER A 813 3.45 52.64 52.43
N MET A 814 3.77 51.48 51.83
CA MET A 814 5.06 50.75 51.94
C MET A 814 5.07 49.46 51.05
N ARG A 815 6.22 48.76 51.05
CA ARG A 815 6.68 47.68 50.16
C ARG A 815 5.93 46.33 50.18
N ARG A 816 5.79 45.75 48.97
CA ARG A 816 6.24 44.40 48.49
C ARG A 816 6.00 43.14 49.36
N ALA A 817 5.26 42.19 48.78
CA ALA A 817 5.48 40.75 48.94
C ALA A 817 5.22 40.04 47.60
N GLU A 818 6.02 39.01 47.29
CA GLU A 818 5.93 38.20 46.07
C GLU A 818 5.23 36.86 46.34
N SER A 819 4.54 36.30 45.35
CA SER A 819 4.03 34.92 45.41
C SER A 819 3.98 34.27 44.03
N ASN A 820 4.74 33.19 43.85
CA ASN A 820 4.72 32.34 42.65
C ASN A 820 3.81 31.12 42.84
N ALA A 821 3.10 30.73 41.78
CA ALA A 821 2.56 29.40 41.53
C ALA A 821 2.49 29.23 39.99
N SER A 822 3.36 28.46 39.34
CA SER A 822 3.27 27.00 39.08
C SER A 822 2.00 26.60 38.29
N SER A 823 2.05 25.76 37.25
CA SER A 823 3.00 24.66 36.99
C SER A 823 3.17 24.30 35.50
N ALA A 824 4.30 23.67 35.18
CA ALA A 824 4.59 23.11 33.85
C ALA A 824 4.99 21.61 33.94
N PHE A 825 5.16 21.01 32.76
CA PHE A 825 5.53 19.61 32.50
C PHE A 825 6.69 19.05 33.34
N GLY A 826 6.67 17.73 33.55
CA GLY A 826 7.72 17.00 34.29
C GLY A 826 8.39 15.87 33.50
N GLY A 827 9.66 15.64 33.83
CA GLY A 827 10.53 14.53 33.45
C GLY A 827 11.92 14.76 34.07
N PRO A 828 12.82 13.76 34.10
CA PRO A 828 12.62 12.44 34.70
C PRO A 828 13.65 12.10 35.81
N GLU A 829 13.39 11.01 36.55
CA GLU A 829 14.29 10.16 37.38
C GLU A 829 15.27 10.76 38.42
N GLY A 830 15.33 10.16 39.64
CA GLY A 830 16.57 10.17 40.42
C GLY A 830 16.55 10.02 41.96
N VAL A 831 16.41 8.78 42.46
CA VAL A 831 17.23 8.22 43.59
C VAL A 831 17.07 8.74 45.07
N ALA A 832 16.78 7.75 45.96
CA ALA A 832 17.28 7.54 47.35
C ALA A 832 16.49 7.90 48.65
N ARG A 833 16.24 6.80 49.40
CA ARG A 833 16.49 6.54 50.85
C ARG A 833 15.58 7.09 51.99
N ARG A 834 14.97 6.11 52.70
CA ARG A 834 14.91 5.90 54.20
C ARG A 834 14.24 7.02 55.08
N ARG A 835 13.59 6.74 56.22
CA ARG A 835 13.53 5.56 57.11
C ARG A 835 12.33 5.64 58.11
N GLN A 836 11.77 4.49 58.51
CA GLN A 836 11.12 4.16 59.82
C GLN A 836 9.89 4.98 60.33
N GLY A 837 8.86 4.35 60.95
CA GLY A 837 8.60 2.91 61.17
C GLY A 837 7.43 2.61 62.14
N HIS A 838 7.32 1.33 62.57
CA HIS A 838 6.48 0.77 63.68
C HIS A 838 4.94 0.72 63.46
N SER A 839 4.32 -0.44 63.16
CA SER A 839 3.91 -1.59 64.03
C SER A 839 2.50 -1.39 64.66
N VAL A 840 1.52 -2.33 64.62
CA VAL A 840 1.45 -3.66 65.30
C VAL A 840 0.25 -4.50 64.73
N ARG A 841 0.27 -5.85 64.88
CA ARG A 841 -0.84 -6.83 64.63
C ARG A 841 -1.64 -7.11 65.92
N PRO A 842 -2.98 -7.38 65.94
CA PRO A 842 -3.64 -8.63 65.45
C PRO A 842 -5.06 -8.39 64.86
N GLY A 843 -5.99 -9.35 64.59
CA GLY A 843 -5.94 -10.83 64.45
C GLY A 843 -7.33 -11.54 64.48
N SER A 844 -7.40 -12.76 63.89
CA SER A 844 -8.39 -13.86 64.03
C SER A 844 -9.94 -13.63 64.14
N ALA A 845 -10.65 -14.16 63.13
CA ALA A 845 -11.69 -15.22 63.19
C ALA A 845 -13.21 -14.97 63.52
N ARG A 846 -14.05 -15.55 62.62
CA ARG A 846 -15.38 -16.24 62.82
C ARG A 846 -16.63 -15.47 63.31
N SER A 847 -17.70 -15.45 62.50
CA SER A 847 -18.86 -16.41 62.53
C SER A 847 -20.22 -15.82 62.07
N ALA A 848 -21.18 -16.71 61.74
CA ALA A 848 -22.64 -16.52 61.50
C ALA A 848 -23.06 -15.65 60.28
N ALA A 849 -23.92 -16.08 59.33
CA ALA A 849 -25.26 -16.71 59.38
C ALA A 849 -26.35 -15.74 59.88
N GLY A 850 -27.52 -15.57 59.23
CA GLY A 850 -28.06 -16.11 57.96
C GLY A 850 -29.58 -15.86 57.89
N THR A 851 -30.26 -16.09 56.77
CA THR A 851 -31.74 -16.20 56.73
C THR A 851 -32.26 -16.89 55.45
N VAL A 852 -33.38 -17.61 55.58
CA VAL A 852 -34.08 -18.38 54.54
C VAL A 852 -35.58 -18.18 54.69
N LEU A 853 -36.33 -18.03 53.59
CA LEU A 853 -37.79 -18.23 53.52
C LEU A 853 -38.18 -18.80 52.13
N PRO A 854 -39.00 -19.87 52.04
CA PRO A 854 -39.50 -20.43 50.78
C PRO A 854 -41.05 -20.43 50.66
N GLY A 855 -41.60 -20.66 49.45
CA GLY A 855 -42.90 -21.34 49.29
C GLY A 855 -43.83 -20.93 48.14
N ALA A 856 -44.51 -21.96 47.58
CA ALA A 856 -45.69 -21.97 46.68
C ALA A 856 -45.50 -21.56 45.20
N GLN A 857 -46.22 -22.09 44.20
CA GLN A 857 -46.90 -23.37 43.87
C GLN A 857 -47.73 -23.08 42.58
N GLY A 858 -47.88 -24.02 41.64
CA GLY A 858 -48.78 -23.87 40.48
C GLY A 858 -48.37 -24.73 39.27
N ASP A 859 -49.24 -25.68 38.87
CA ASP A 859 -48.92 -26.80 37.97
C ASP A 859 -49.27 -26.60 36.47
N ASP A 860 -48.62 -27.43 35.64
CA ASP A 860 -49.06 -28.10 34.41
C ASP A 860 -49.80 -27.38 33.26
N THR A 861 -49.28 -27.51 32.03
CA THR A 861 -49.84 -28.45 31.00
C THR A 861 -49.03 -28.53 29.69
N ALA A 862 -48.98 -29.74 29.09
CA ALA A 862 -48.75 -30.10 27.66
C ALA A 862 -47.51 -29.54 26.90
N THR A 863 -46.52 -30.33 26.45
CA THR A 863 -46.49 -31.23 25.26
C THR A 863 -46.85 -30.54 23.91
N VAL A 864 -46.16 -30.74 22.77
CA VAL A 864 -45.11 -31.70 22.37
C VAL A 864 -44.26 -31.18 21.17
N SER A 865 -43.21 -31.93 20.78
CA SER A 865 -42.31 -31.77 19.60
C SER A 865 -42.99 -31.51 18.22
N GLY A 866 -42.30 -31.06 17.16
CA GLY A 866 -40.86 -30.87 16.93
C GLY A 866 -40.51 -30.57 15.45
N GLU A 867 -39.35 -31.06 15.00
CA GLU A 867 -38.77 -30.98 13.63
C GLU A 867 -39.76 -31.44 12.51
N GLY A 868 -39.64 -31.08 11.23
CA GLY A 868 -38.65 -30.30 10.47
C GLY A 868 -38.66 -30.69 8.96
N ARG A 869 -37.93 -29.95 8.11
CA ARG A 869 -37.53 -30.25 6.70
C ARG A 869 -38.56 -30.24 5.53
N SER A 870 -38.29 -29.34 4.56
CA SER A 870 -38.30 -29.48 3.08
C SER A 870 -39.48 -30.18 2.35
N SER A 871 -40.11 -29.64 1.31
CA SER A 871 -39.47 -29.24 0.02
C SER A 871 -40.43 -28.48 -0.94
N HIS A 872 -39.87 -27.84 -1.98
CA HIS A 872 -40.53 -27.24 -3.16
C HIS A 872 -41.29 -28.26 -4.07
N PRO A 873 -41.96 -27.87 -5.20
CA PRO A 873 -42.21 -26.53 -5.80
C PRO A 873 -43.70 -26.24 -6.20
N HIS A 874 -44.03 -25.01 -6.63
CA HIS A 874 -44.52 -24.69 -8.00
C HIS A 874 -45.04 -23.23 -8.19
N SER A 875 -44.60 -22.61 -9.30
CA SER A 875 -45.23 -21.56 -10.14
C SER A 875 -46.29 -20.57 -9.60
N GLY A 876 -46.07 -19.25 -9.80
CA GLY A 876 -47.14 -18.24 -9.74
C GLY A 876 -46.72 -16.77 -9.64
N LEU A 877 -46.18 -16.18 -10.72
CA LEU A 877 -46.15 -14.72 -10.97
C LEU A 877 -47.51 -14.27 -11.57
N PRO A 878 -47.87 -12.96 -11.69
CA PRO A 878 -47.10 -11.73 -11.44
C PRO A 878 -47.86 -10.60 -10.68
N LEU A 879 -47.25 -9.39 -10.63
CA LEU A 879 -47.80 -8.06 -10.26
C LEU A 879 -48.03 -7.86 -8.74
N PHE A 880 -47.50 -6.84 -8.06
CA PHE A 880 -47.00 -5.52 -8.50
C PHE A 880 -45.57 -5.21 -8.01
#